data_AF-A0A0W1LDG8-F1
#
_entry.id   AF-A0A0W1LDG8-F1
#
_cell.length_a   1.000
_cell.length_b   1.000
_cell.length_c   1.000
_cell.angle_alpha   90.00
_cell.angle_beta   90.00
_cell.angle_gamma   90.00
#
_symmetry.space_group_name_H-M   'P 1'
#
loop_
_entity.id
_entity.type
_entity.pdbx_description
1 polymer ?
#
loop_
_entity_poly.entity_id
_entity_poly.type
_entity_poly.pdbx_seq_one_letter_code
_entity_poly.pdbx_strand_id
1 'polypeptide(L)'
;MEKLIQQIKQGKVWPFAGGIHPPGQKSLSNANPITRLPLPDKLVVPLKQHIGANGQLIVEKGQTVLKGQALTKPVANWSVPVHAPTSGIITDICQMPSAHPSALPELSIIITPDGKDCWCELIPHVSFADLSHDELINIIHNSGISGMGGAGFPTYIKADSRKPIEFLIVNAVECEPYITADDVLMREHAAQIVSGIKIMQQLLCPTLTIIGIEDNKPEAIEAMKLAAKDDESIVVQTVPTVYPSGGERQLIQLLTDKEVPSGGIPADIGVLVHNVGTLYAIEQAVIEGKPLIERVVTVTGNTIHNAGNVWALLGSEIKHLLDCQGFSPVPQQRVVMGGPMMGFTLPTVRIGVIKTTNCILAPDHNELAEPGPEQACIRCSACADACPASLLPQQLQWFAKSKEYDKLKEYNLFDCIECGACAYVCPSEIPLVQYYRVAKVEIKEQQAEKVKAERAKERFELRKERLEREQEARQNRHKRKPAITKSADEKQKVADALARVKSSDEKSDNKSAVAAAIARAKAKKNSGELEPDNSEVAKERAARKEQARAYKAQKEAGSSTDETTEDKKSAVAAAIARAKAKKAAKADEATPSEKSPVDDKKAAVAAAIARAKAKKAAKVEEASATEQPPADDKKAAVAAAIARAKAKKAAKADEAKASLEVIAAAEPEQIQDSAPLSAEDKKKAAVAAAIVRAKAKKAAKADEAKASLEVTAAGEPEQIQDSAPLSAEDKKKAAVAAVAAAIARAKAKKAAKADEAKASLEVTAAGEPEQIQDSAPLSAEDKKKAAVAAAIARAKAKKAAKADEAKASLEVTAVGEPEQIQDSAPLSAEDKKKAAVAKAIARAKAKKTQQEGSDKS
;
A
#
# COMPACT_ATOMS: atom_id res chain seq x y z
N MET A 1 29.80 3.34 -12.60
CA MET A 1 28.67 4.23 -12.93
C MET A 1 28.62 4.49 -14.43
N GLU A 2 29.67 5.05 -15.04
CA GLU A 2 29.74 5.27 -16.51
C GLU A 2 29.43 4.03 -17.35
N LYS A 3 29.98 2.87 -16.98
CA LYS A 3 29.68 1.59 -17.64
C LYS A 3 28.18 1.23 -17.62
N LEU A 4 27.48 1.51 -16.52
CA LEU A 4 26.05 1.24 -16.39
C LEU A 4 25.24 2.19 -17.27
N ILE A 5 25.56 3.49 -17.24
CA ILE A 5 24.94 4.50 -18.10
C ILE A 5 25.12 4.14 -19.58
N GLN A 6 26.32 3.70 -19.97
CA GLN A 6 26.59 3.24 -21.33
C GLN A 6 25.75 2.02 -21.72
N GLN A 7 25.61 1.04 -20.81
CA GLN A 7 24.76 -0.12 -21.05
C GLN A 7 23.28 0.25 -21.22
N ILE A 8 22.78 1.19 -20.40
CA ILE A 8 21.41 1.71 -20.52
C ILE A 8 21.23 2.43 -21.85
N LYS A 9 22.14 3.34 -22.22
CA LYS A 9 22.11 4.04 -23.51
C LYS A 9 22.22 3.09 -24.72
N GLN A 10 22.82 1.92 -24.56
CA GLN A 10 22.88 0.87 -25.57
C GLN A 10 21.60 0.02 -25.66
N GLY A 11 20.60 0.28 -24.81
CA GLY A 11 19.34 -0.45 -24.83
C GLY A 11 19.32 -1.71 -23.98
N LYS A 12 20.32 -1.93 -23.10
CA LYS A 12 20.38 -3.13 -22.27
C LYS A 12 19.23 -3.14 -21.25
N VAL A 13 18.52 -4.27 -21.18
CA VAL A 13 17.51 -4.56 -20.17
C VAL A 13 17.94 -5.80 -19.40
N TRP A 14 17.72 -5.80 -18.09
CA TRP A 14 18.04 -6.92 -17.22
C TRP A 14 16.77 -7.69 -16.85
N PRO A 15 16.81 -9.01 -16.65
CA PRO A 15 15.65 -9.76 -16.18
C PRO A 15 15.44 -9.57 -14.66
N PHE A 16 14.20 -9.71 -14.20
CA PHE A 16 13.87 -9.91 -12.79
C PHE A 16 13.29 -11.32 -12.58
N ALA A 17 13.27 -11.80 -11.34
CA ALA A 17 12.78 -13.14 -11.02
C ALA A 17 11.25 -13.25 -11.14
N GLY A 18 10.75 -14.40 -11.60
CA GLY A 18 9.31 -14.70 -11.64
C GLY A 18 8.52 -13.83 -12.63
N GLY A 19 7.25 -13.56 -12.28
CA GLY A 19 6.30 -12.92 -13.18
C GLY A 19 5.46 -13.90 -14.00
N ILE A 20 4.45 -13.38 -14.69
CA ILE A 20 3.45 -14.13 -15.47
C ILE A 20 3.03 -13.35 -16.72
N HIS A 21 2.34 -14.03 -17.65
CA HIS A 21 1.84 -13.45 -18.89
C HIS A 21 0.32 -13.62 -19.02
N PRO A 22 -0.48 -12.86 -18.25
CA PRO A 22 -1.93 -12.90 -18.39
C PRO A 22 -2.36 -12.32 -19.76
N PRO A 23 -3.52 -12.74 -20.31
CA PRO A 23 -4.07 -12.15 -21.52
C PRO A 23 -4.23 -10.63 -21.36
N GLY A 24 -3.61 -9.84 -22.24
CA GLY A 24 -3.53 -8.39 -22.06
C GLY A 24 -4.86 -7.65 -22.23
N GLN A 25 -5.74 -8.10 -23.16
CA GLN A 25 -7.06 -7.51 -23.45
C GLN A 25 -7.08 -5.99 -23.74
N LYS A 26 -5.93 -5.42 -24.14
CA LYS A 26 -5.76 -3.99 -24.38
C LYS A 26 -6.50 -3.48 -25.61
N SER A 27 -6.68 -4.33 -26.62
CA SER A 27 -7.33 -3.97 -27.89
C SER A 27 -8.77 -3.47 -27.74
N LEU A 28 -9.43 -3.79 -26.63
CA LEU A 28 -10.80 -3.35 -26.33
C LEU A 28 -10.91 -1.84 -26.11
N SER A 29 -9.86 -1.21 -25.56
CA SER A 29 -9.90 0.20 -25.13
C SER A 29 -8.84 1.07 -25.81
N ASN A 30 -7.89 0.49 -26.55
CA ASN A 30 -6.73 1.21 -27.10
C ASN A 30 -6.96 1.87 -28.48
N ALA A 31 -8.10 1.60 -29.13
CA ALA A 31 -8.32 1.98 -30.54
C ALA A 31 -8.76 3.45 -30.72
N ASN A 32 -9.43 4.02 -29.73
CA ASN A 32 -10.04 5.36 -29.83
C ASN A 32 -9.24 6.39 -29.02
N PRO A 33 -9.29 7.67 -29.43
CA PRO A 33 -8.67 8.74 -28.67
C PRO A 33 -9.37 8.97 -27.33
N ILE A 34 -8.70 9.67 -26.42
CA ILE A 34 -9.25 9.99 -25.09
C ILE A 34 -10.46 10.90 -25.25
N THR A 35 -11.61 10.44 -24.74
CA THR A 35 -12.88 11.17 -24.89
C THR A 35 -13.22 11.95 -23.61
N ARG A 36 -13.73 13.18 -23.75
CA ARG A 36 -14.30 13.92 -22.61
C ARG A 36 -15.75 13.50 -22.38
N LEU A 37 -16.08 13.13 -21.13
CA LEU A 37 -17.44 12.80 -20.76
C LEU A 37 -18.31 14.06 -20.57
N PRO A 38 -19.63 13.94 -20.75
CA PRO A 38 -20.57 14.98 -20.33
C PRO A 38 -20.41 15.31 -18.84
N LEU A 39 -20.72 16.54 -18.46
CA LEU A 39 -20.68 16.97 -17.07
C LEU A 39 -21.72 16.18 -16.24
N PRO A 40 -21.35 15.58 -15.10
CA PRO A 40 -22.30 14.85 -14.26
C PRO A 40 -23.23 15.81 -13.49
N ASP A 41 -24.43 15.34 -13.14
CA ASP A 41 -25.39 16.13 -12.34
C ASP A 41 -24.87 16.48 -10.93
N LYS A 42 -23.97 15.65 -10.41
CA LYS A 42 -23.29 15.86 -9.14
C LYS A 42 -21.91 15.20 -9.13
N LEU A 43 -21.00 15.78 -8.35
CA LEU A 43 -19.68 15.26 -8.06
C LEU A 43 -19.62 14.92 -6.57
N VAL A 44 -19.11 13.73 -6.24
CA VAL A 44 -18.84 13.28 -4.88
C VAL A 44 -17.33 13.28 -4.69
N VAL A 45 -16.79 14.36 -4.14
CA VAL A 45 -15.34 14.55 -4.00
C VAL A 45 -14.90 14.13 -2.59
N PRO A 46 -14.31 12.93 -2.41
CA PRO A 46 -13.83 12.50 -1.10
C PRO A 46 -12.59 13.28 -0.68
N LEU A 47 -12.42 13.52 0.62
CA LEU A 47 -11.22 14.20 1.13
C LEU A 47 -9.98 13.29 1.12
N LYS A 48 -10.18 11.98 1.30
CA LYS A 48 -9.11 10.99 1.30
C LYS A 48 -8.84 10.50 -0.12
N GLN A 49 -7.84 11.09 -0.78
CA GLN A 49 -7.43 10.70 -2.15
C GLN A 49 -5.94 10.30 -2.24
N HIS A 50 -5.27 10.18 -1.10
CA HIS A 50 -3.83 9.94 -0.98
C HIS A 50 -3.50 9.27 0.36
N ILE A 51 -2.28 8.74 0.49
CA ILE A 51 -1.87 7.99 1.69
C ILE A 51 -1.78 8.86 2.96
N GLY A 52 -1.36 10.12 2.84
CA GLY A 52 -1.21 11.05 3.98
C GLY A 52 -2.53 11.56 4.57
N ALA A 53 -2.46 12.45 5.56
CA ALA A 53 -3.63 12.91 6.31
C ALA A 53 -4.54 13.85 5.51
N ASN A 54 -5.85 13.77 5.75
CA ASN A 54 -6.84 14.63 5.08
C ASN A 54 -6.53 16.11 5.34
N GLY A 55 -6.74 16.94 4.31
CA GLY A 55 -6.72 18.39 4.46
C GLY A 55 -7.88 18.90 5.31
N GLN A 56 -7.70 20.06 5.91
CA GLN A 56 -8.77 20.79 6.60
C GLN A 56 -9.70 21.42 5.56
N LEU A 57 -11.01 21.25 5.74
CA LEU A 57 -12.01 21.91 4.91
C LEU A 57 -11.92 23.44 5.04
N ILE A 58 -11.96 24.14 3.90
CA ILE A 58 -12.00 25.60 3.82
C ILE A 58 -13.27 26.12 3.14
N VAL A 59 -14.25 25.24 2.97
CA VAL A 59 -15.52 25.52 2.32
C VAL A 59 -16.68 25.01 3.15
N GLU A 60 -17.85 25.60 2.93
CA GLU A 60 -19.08 25.29 3.67
C GLU A 60 -20.24 24.92 2.74
N LYS A 61 -21.24 24.24 3.29
CA LYS A 61 -22.47 23.90 2.55
C LYS A 61 -23.19 25.18 2.09
N GLY A 62 -23.64 25.20 0.84
CA GLY A 62 -24.31 26.32 0.19
C GLY A 62 -23.35 27.31 -0.49
N GLN A 63 -22.04 27.15 -0.32
CA GLN A 63 -21.04 28.01 -0.95
C GLN A 63 -20.91 27.71 -2.46
N THR A 64 -20.83 28.78 -3.27
CA THR A 64 -20.43 28.68 -4.68
C THR A 64 -18.92 28.56 -4.78
N VAL A 65 -18.45 27.63 -5.60
CA VAL A 65 -17.02 27.37 -5.86
C VAL A 65 -16.71 27.49 -7.34
N LEU A 66 -15.48 27.92 -7.65
CA LEU A 66 -14.94 27.98 -9.01
C LEU A 66 -14.15 26.72 -9.34
N LYS A 67 -14.03 26.39 -10.63
CA LYS A 67 -13.19 25.29 -11.11
C LYS A 67 -11.73 25.52 -10.74
N GLY A 68 -11.08 24.50 -10.21
CA GLY A 68 -9.69 24.58 -9.72
C GLY A 68 -9.55 25.19 -8.34
N GLN A 69 -10.61 25.74 -7.74
CA GLN A 69 -10.53 26.31 -6.40
C GLN A 69 -10.20 25.23 -5.36
N ALA A 70 -9.25 25.50 -4.46
CA ALA A 70 -8.96 24.61 -3.34
C ALA A 70 -10.17 24.48 -2.41
N LEU A 71 -10.54 23.25 -2.09
CA LEU A 71 -11.62 22.90 -1.15
C LEU A 71 -11.07 22.56 0.24
N THR A 72 -9.79 22.20 0.30
CA THR A 72 -9.09 21.88 1.54
C THR A 72 -7.73 22.55 1.59
N LYS A 73 -7.26 22.81 2.81
CA LYS A 73 -5.91 23.26 3.11
C LYS A 73 -5.10 22.12 3.74
N PRO A 74 -3.85 21.89 3.32
CA PRO A 74 -3.00 20.91 3.98
C PRO A 74 -2.67 21.36 5.42
N VAL A 75 -2.85 20.46 6.40
CA VAL A 75 -2.65 20.75 7.84
C VAL A 75 -1.56 19.90 8.51
N ALA A 76 -1.19 18.80 7.89
CA ALA A 76 -0.24 17.84 8.45
C ALA A 76 0.76 17.38 7.39
N ASN A 77 1.84 16.76 7.86
CA ASN A 77 2.83 16.15 6.98
C ASN A 77 2.15 15.16 6.02
N TRP A 78 2.53 15.23 4.75
CA TRP A 78 2.04 14.36 3.67
C TRP A 78 0.60 14.63 3.25
N SER A 79 0.04 15.78 3.62
CA SER A 79 -1.26 16.24 3.15
C SER A 79 -1.12 17.05 1.85
N VAL A 80 -2.01 16.81 0.89
CA VAL A 80 -2.13 17.63 -0.32
C VAL A 80 -3.57 18.14 -0.44
N PRO A 81 -3.80 19.36 -0.95
CA PRO A 81 -5.13 19.88 -1.16
C PRO A 81 -5.95 19.08 -2.18
N VAL A 82 -7.25 19.18 -2.02
CA VAL A 82 -8.29 18.71 -2.94
C VAL A 82 -8.98 19.92 -3.54
N HIS A 83 -9.22 19.89 -4.84
CA HIS A 83 -9.73 21.03 -5.62
C HIS A 83 -11.13 20.73 -6.18
N ALA A 84 -11.87 21.80 -6.47
CA ALA A 84 -13.14 21.77 -7.17
C ALA A 84 -12.93 21.33 -8.63
N PRO A 85 -13.53 20.23 -9.09
CA PRO A 85 -13.33 19.74 -10.46
C PRO A 85 -13.98 20.61 -11.53
N THR A 86 -15.01 21.36 -11.15
CA THR A 86 -15.75 22.30 -12.01
C THR A 86 -16.40 23.37 -11.12
N SER A 87 -16.93 24.44 -11.71
CA SER A 87 -17.71 25.46 -10.99
C SER A 87 -19.09 24.93 -10.60
N GLY A 88 -19.59 25.38 -9.45
CA GLY A 88 -20.88 24.91 -8.96
C GLY A 88 -21.15 25.32 -7.53
N ILE A 89 -22.10 24.65 -6.91
CA ILE A 89 -22.52 24.89 -5.52
C ILE A 89 -22.23 23.64 -4.69
N ILE A 90 -21.65 23.83 -3.52
CA ILE A 90 -21.50 22.76 -2.53
C ILE A 90 -22.87 22.47 -1.94
N THR A 91 -23.49 21.38 -2.39
CA THR A 91 -24.83 21.02 -1.92
C THR A 91 -24.81 20.31 -0.59
N ASP A 92 -23.74 19.59 -0.28
CA ASP A 92 -23.58 18.93 1.02
C ASP A 92 -22.12 18.61 1.35
N ILE A 93 -21.85 18.43 2.64
CA ILE A 93 -20.58 17.87 3.14
C ILE A 93 -20.95 16.77 4.12
N CYS A 94 -20.85 15.52 3.68
CA CYS A 94 -21.36 14.37 4.42
C CYS A 94 -20.51 13.11 4.20
N GLN A 95 -20.83 12.05 4.97
CA GLN A 95 -20.13 10.77 4.89
C GLN A 95 -20.66 9.99 3.68
N MET A 96 -19.77 9.65 2.75
CA MET A 96 -20.09 8.92 1.52
C MET A 96 -19.26 7.65 1.39
N PRO A 97 -19.72 6.63 0.64
CA PRO A 97 -18.94 5.43 0.35
C PRO A 97 -17.54 5.75 -0.22
N SER A 98 -16.49 5.24 0.43
CA SER A 98 -15.10 5.38 -0.05
C SER A 98 -14.77 4.42 -1.19
N ALA A 99 -13.74 4.76 -1.95
CA ALA A 99 -13.13 3.90 -2.98
C ALA A 99 -12.28 2.79 -2.34
N HIS A 100 -12.93 1.91 -1.57
CA HIS A 100 -12.31 0.78 -0.88
C HIS A 100 -13.27 -0.43 -0.93
N PRO A 101 -12.79 -1.69 -0.88
CA PRO A 101 -13.66 -2.88 -0.91
C PRO A 101 -14.77 -2.89 0.15
N SER A 102 -14.54 -2.26 1.30
CA SER A 102 -15.53 -2.16 2.38
C SER A 102 -16.49 -0.97 2.25
N ALA A 103 -16.21 -0.02 1.34
CA ALA A 103 -16.93 1.24 1.21
C ALA A 103 -17.18 1.94 2.57
N LEU A 104 -16.15 1.98 3.42
CA LEU A 104 -16.25 2.68 4.70
C LEU A 104 -16.65 4.14 4.45
N PRO A 105 -17.60 4.69 5.23
CA PRO A 105 -18.01 6.07 5.05
C PRO A 105 -16.84 7.03 5.28
N GLU A 106 -16.61 7.91 4.31
CA GLU A 106 -15.59 8.96 4.36
C GLU A 106 -16.19 10.33 4.06
N LEU A 107 -15.68 11.34 4.76
CA LEU A 107 -16.13 12.72 4.59
C LEU A 107 -15.85 13.16 3.16
N SER A 108 -16.90 13.59 2.47
CA SER A 108 -16.89 13.95 1.06
C SER A 108 -17.69 15.23 0.83
N ILE A 109 -17.29 16.00 -0.17
CA ILE A 109 -17.94 17.23 -0.60
C ILE A 109 -18.80 16.88 -1.81
N ILE A 110 -20.11 17.18 -1.75
CA ILE A 110 -21.02 17.03 -2.88
C ILE A 110 -21.12 18.38 -3.59
N ILE A 111 -20.75 18.41 -4.85
CA ILE A 111 -20.81 19.60 -5.70
C ILE A 111 -21.84 19.35 -6.79
N THR A 112 -22.81 20.25 -6.93
CA THR A 112 -23.70 20.30 -8.09
C THR A 112 -23.13 21.29 -9.08
N PRO A 113 -22.68 20.83 -10.27
CA PRO A 113 -22.12 21.73 -11.27
C PRO A 113 -23.16 22.74 -11.76
N ASP A 114 -22.71 23.95 -12.07
CA ASP A 114 -23.57 25.02 -12.62
C ASP A 114 -23.63 25.05 -14.15
N GLY A 115 -22.85 24.18 -14.81
CA GLY A 115 -22.72 24.11 -16.26
C GLY A 115 -21.91 25.23 -16.90
N LYS A 116 -21.33 26.15 -16.11
CA LYS A 116 -20.55 27.29 -16.63
C LYS A 116 -19.06 26.99 -16.76
N ASP A 117 -18.57 26.03 -15.97
CA ASP A 117 -17.17 25.60 -15.95
C ASP A 117 -16.17 26.76 -15.72
N CYS A 118 -16.56 27.75 -14.91
CA CYS A 118 -15.77 28.96 -14.64
C CYS A 118 -14.54 28.66 -13.78
N TRP A 119 -13.36 28.96 -14.30
CA TRP A 119 -12.08 28.81 -13.59
C TRP A 119 -11.89 29.85 -12.48
N CYS A 120 -11.17 29.44 -11.43
CA CYS A 120 -10.47 30.38 -10.56
C CYS A 120 -9.33 31.06 -11.33
N GLU A 121 -8.70 32.06 -10.72
CA GLU A 121 -7.50 32.66 -11.30
C GLU A 121 -6.42 31.58 -11.49
N LEU A 122 -5.95 31.43 -12.73
CA LEU A 122 -4.85 30.54 -13.08
C LEU A 122 -3.58 31.36 -13.19
N ILE A 123 -2.48 30.82 -12.67
CA ILE A 123 -1.16 31.45 -12.71
C ILE A 123 -0.27 30.58 -13.60
N PRO A 124 -0.36 30.71 -14.93
CA PRO A 124 0.48 29.96 -15.85
C PRO A 124 1.91 30.51 -15.87
N HIS A 125 2.89 29.63 -16.00
CA HIS A 125 4.28 30.00 -16.19
C HIS A 125 4.75 29.59 -17.58
N VAL A 126 5.08 30.58 -18.43
CA VAL A 126 5.57 30.36 -19.79
C VAL A 126 6.90 29.59 -19.80
N SER A 127 7.72 29.81 -18.78
CA SER A 127 9.00 29.15 -18.55
C SER A 127 9.11 28.76 -17.08
N PHE A 128 9.49 27.51 -16.82
CA PHE A 128 9.78 27.01 -15.48
C PHE A 128 11.26 27.18 -15.09
N ALA A 129 12.12 27.58 -16.03
CA ALA A 129 13.55 27.77 -15.80
C ALA A 129 13.84 28.94 -14.83
N ASP A 130 12.94 29.92 -14.79
CA ASP A 130 13.08 31.11 -13.93
C ASP A 130 12.56 30.90 -12.52
N LEU A 131 11.84 29.79 -12.27
CA LEU A 131 11.28 29.47 -10.97
C LEU A 131 12.34 28.85 -10.07
N SER A 132 12.39 29.30 -8.82
CA SER A 132 13.22 28.68 -7.80
C SER A 132 12.71 27.28 -7.44
N HIS A 133 13.60 26.49 -6.82
CA HIS A 133 13.26 25.16 -6.31
C HIS A 133 12.01 25.19 -5.41
N ASP A 134 11.98 26.11 -4.45
CA ASP A 134 10.88 26.22 -3.48
C ASP A 134 9.56 26.64 -4.15
N GLU A 135 9.61 27.54 -5.14
CA GLU A 135 8.41 27.93 -5.90
C GLU A 135 7.82 26.74 -6.67
N LEU A 136 8.65 25.96 -7.36
CA LEU A 136 8.21 24.77 -8.07
C LEU A 136 7.61 23.72 -7.12
N ILE A 137 8.27 23.45 -5.99
CA ILE A 137 7.73 22.52 -4.98
C ILE A 137 6.39 23.02 -4.43
N ASN A 138 6.27 24.33 -4.16
CA ASN A 138 5.03 24.93 -3.68
C ASN A 138 3.90 24.84 -4.72
N ILE A 139 4.19 25.04 -6.00
CA ILE A 139 3.20 24.86 -7.09
C ILE A 139 2.74 23.40 -7.12
N ILE A 140 3.66 22.42 -7.13
CA ILE A 140 3.33 20.99 -7.14
C ILE A 140 2.50 20.61 -5.90
N HIS A 141 2.85 21.14 -4.72
CA HIS A 141 2.14 20.90 -3.47
C HIS A 141 0.73 21.47 -3.50
N ASN A 142 0.61 22.76 -3.82
CA ASN A 142 -0.67 23.48 -3.82
C ASN A 142 -1.61 23.02 -4.93
N SER A 143 -1.08 22.50 -6.05
CA SER A 143 -1.88 21.87 -7.11
C SER A 143 -2.45 20.50 -6.73
N GLY A 144 -2.12 19.99 -5.54
CA GLY A 144 -2.75 18.80 -5.00
C GLY A 144 -2.25 17.50 -5.65
N ILE A 145 -1.07 17.50 -6.26
CA ILE A 145 -0.61 16.35 -7.05
C ILE A 145 -0.18 15.21 -6.13
N SER A 146 -0.74 14.02 -6.39
CA SER A 146 -0.33 12.76 -5.77
C SER A 146 -0.02 11.72 -6.83
N GLY A 147 0.91 10.81 -6.55
CA GLY A 147 1.34 9.76 -7.48
C GLY A 147 0.16 8.91 -7.98
N MET A 148 -0.10 9.00 -9.28
CA MET A 148 -1.29 8.40 -9.92
C MET A 148 -1.12 6.93 -10.34
N GLY A 149 0.09 6.38 -10.20
CA GLY A 149 0.41 4.98 -10.53
C GLY A 149 0.19 3.97 -9.40
N GLY A 150 -0.41 4.36 -8.27
CA GLY A 150 -0.58 3.45 -7.13
C GLY A 150 -1.19 4.11 -5.89
N ALA A 151 -0.51 4.00 -4.74
CA ALA A 151 -1.03 4.37 -3.42
C ALA A 151 -1.29 5.88 -3.17
N GLY A 152 -1.16 6.75 -4.18
CA GLY A 152 -1.38 8.19 -4.02
C GLY A 152 -0.39 8.83 -3.06
N PHE A 153 0.92 8.60 -3.25
CA PHE A 153 1.95 9.28 -2.43
C PHE A 153 2.08 10.75 -2.86
N PRO A 154 2.12 11.74 -1.95
CA PRO A 154 2.26 13.15 -2.31
C PRO A 154 3.49 13.43 -3.17
N THR A 155 3.26 14.01 -4.35
CA THR A 155 4.32 14.18 -5.36
C THR A 155 5.38 15.17 -4.90
N TYR A 156 4.98 16.25 -4.22
CA TYR A 156 5.92 17.29 -3.73
C TYR A 156 7.00 16.72 -2.80
N ILE A 157 6.71 15.66 -2.04
CA ILE A 157 7.69 15.01 -1.16
C ILE A 157 8.71 14.21 -1.95
N LYS A 158 8.27 13.53 -3.02
CA LYS A 158 9.18 12.84 -3.93
C LYS A 158 10.04 13.86 -4.68
N ALA A 159 9.45 14.98 -5.09
CA ALA A 159 10.14 16.04 -5.80
C ALA A 159 11.18 16.78 -4.91
N ASP A 160 10.87 17.00 -3.63
CA ASP A 160 11.79 17.61 -2.66
C ASP A 160 12.69 16.57 -1.96
N SER A 161 13.33 15.70 -2.75
CA SER A 161 14.20 14.66 -2.21
C SER A 161 15.46 15.27 -1.61
N ARG A 162 15.67 15.09 -0.30
CA ARG A 162 16.93 15.47 0.38
C ARG A 162 18.12 14.58 0.00
N LYS A 163 17.85 13.41 -0.58
CA LYS A 163 18.88 12.48 -1.05
C LYS A 163 19.20 12.77 -2.51
N PRO A 164 20.49 12.74 -2.90
CA PRO A 164 20.87 12.91 -4.30
C PRO A 164 20.26 11.78 -5.14
N ILE A 165 19.62 12.14 -6.24
CA ILE A 165 19.02 11.20 -7.17
C ILE A 165 19.94 11.08 -8.38
N GLU A 166 20.45 9.88 -8.62
CA GLU A 166 21.29 9.57 -9.79
C GLU A 166 20.42 9.29 -11.03
N PHE A 167 19.35 8.50 -10.85
CA PHE A 167 18.45 8.10 -11.92
C PHE A 167 17.01 8.51 -11.63
N LEU A 168 16.41 9.25 -12.55
CA LEU A 168 14.97 9.46 -12.59
C LEU A 168 14.36 8.43 -13.54
N ILE A 169 13.50 7.56 -13.03
CA ILE A 169 12.78 6.56 -13.82
C ILE A 169 11.34 7.03 -14.01
N VAL A 170 10.92 7.07 -15.26
CA VAL A 170 9.53 7.29 -15.64
C VAL A 170 8.89 5.94 -15.89
N ASN A 171 7.98 5.57 -15.00
CA ASN A 171 7.18 4.36 -15.10
C ASN A 171 6.03 4.59 -16.09
N ALA A 172 6.27 4.14 -17.32
CA ALA A 172 5.31 4.05 -18.42
C ALA A 172 4.92 2.58 -18.70
N VAL A 173 5.11 1.69 -17.71
CA VAL A 173 4.84 0.26 -17.80
C VAL A 173 3.44 -0.02 -17.26
N GLU A 174 2.48 -0.08 -18.17
CA GLU A 174 1.08 -0.41 -17.87
C GLU A 174 0.82 -1.91 -18.07
N CYS A 175 1.43 -2.71 -17.19
CA CYS A 175 1.44 -4.19 -17.30
C CYS A 175 0.13 -4.87 -16.86
N GLU A 176 -0.76 -4.17 -16.16
CA GLU A 176 -2.03 -4.71 -15.70
C GLU A 176 -2.99 -4.95 -16.89
N PRO A 177 -3.61 -6.14 -17.06
CA PRO A 177 -4.54 -6.39 -18.16
C PRO A 177 -5.66 -5.34 -18.24
N TYR A 178 -6.18 -5.11 -19.46
CA TYR A 178 -7.25 -4.15 -19.80
C TYR A 178 -6.91 -2.66 -19.74
N ILE A 179 -6.05 -2.24 -18.82
CA ILE A 179 -5.78 -0.81 -18.60
C ILE A 179 -4.99 -0.23 -19.79
N THR A 180 -5.43 0.87 -20.38
CA THR A 180 -4.74 1.52 -21.51
C THR A 180 -4.55 3.03 -21.30
N ALA A 181 -4.89 3.54 -20.12
CA ALA A 181 -4.94 4.97 -19.84
C ALA A 181 -3.59 5.66 -20.03
N ASP A 182 -2.52 5.07 -19.51
CA ASP A 182 -1.16 5.62 -19.62
C ASP A 182 -0.62 5.46 -21.05
N ASP A 183 -0.95 4.36 -21.74
CA ASP A 183 -0.60 4.14 -23.14
C ASP A 183 -1.17 5.24 -24.05
N VAL A 184 -2.49 5.48 -23.99
CA VAL A 184 -3.14 6.52 -24.81
C VAL A 184 -2.68 7.92 -24.42
N LEU A 185 -2.47 8.17 -23.12
CA LEU A 185 -1.93 9.45 -22.65
C LEU A 185 -0.54 9.74 -23.25
N MET A 186 0.33 8.74 -23.34
CA MET A 186 1.64 8.92 -23.98
C MET A 186 1.51 9.21 -25.48
N ARG A 187 0.59 8.57 -26.18
CA ARG A 187 0.40 8.79 -27.62
C ARG A 187 -0.10 10.20 -27.94
N GLU A 188 -1.04 10.70 -27.14
CA GLU A 188 -1.68 12.01 -27.39
C GLU A 188 -0.92 13.19 -26.76
N HIS A 189 -0.23 12.97 -25.63
CA HIS A 189 0.34 14.04 -24.80
C HIS A 189 1.83 13.82 -24.47
N ALA A 190 2.59 13.18 -25.36
CA ALA A 190 4.02 12.93 -25.18
C ALA A 190 4.82 14.21 -24.86
N ALA A 191 4.54 15.32 -25.56
CA ALA A 191 5.25 16.58 -25.39
C ALA A 191 5.06 17.16 -23.97
N GLN A 192 3.83 17.14 -23.46
CA GLN A 192 3.51 17.58 -22.10
C GLN A 192 4.16 16.67 -21.06
N ILE A 193 4.17 15.35 -21.27
CA ILE A 193 4.84 14.41 -20.37
C ILE A 193 6.35 14.72 -20.32
N VAL A 194 7.00 14.93 -21.47
CA VAL A 194 8.43 15.27 -21.53
C VAL A 194 8.71 16.64 -20.90
N SER A 195 7.83 17.62 -21.07
CA SER A 195 7.93 18.91 -20.35
C SER A 195 7.84 18.72 -18.83
N GLY A 196 6.92 17.88 -18.34
CA GLY A 196 6.84 17.48 -16.94
C GLY A 196 8.08 16.75 -16.42
N ILE A 197 8.72 15.94 -17.27
CA ILE A 197 10.03 15.31 -16.97
C ILE A 197 11.11 16.37 -16.77
N LYS A 198 11.16 17.38 -17.65
CA LYS A 198 12.17 18.46 -17.56
C LYS A 198 12.02 19.29 -16.28
N ILE A 199 10.79 19.55 -15.84
CA ILE A 199 10.53 20.18 -14.54
C ILE A 199 11.13 19.33 -13.40
N MET A 200 10.92 18.01 -13.42
CA MET A 200 11.50 17.11 -12.43
C MET A 200 13.03 17.02 -12.53
N GLN A 201 13.61 17.16 -13.73
CA GLN A 201 15.05 17.23 -13.91
C GLN A 201 15.67 18.49 -13.29
N GLN A 202 14.98 19.64 -13.37
CA GLN A 202 15.42 20.86 -12.68
C GLN A 202 15.39 20.71 -11.15
N LEU A 203 14.39 20.03 -10.60
CA LEU A 203 14.25 19.81 -9.16
C LEU A 203 15.25 18.80 -8.59
N LEU A 204 15.51 17.72 -9.34
CA LEU A 204 16.29 16.58 -8.84
C LEU A 204 17.73 16.53 -9.36
N CYS A 205 18.02 17.24 -10.45
CA CYS A 205 19.30 17.21 -11.17
C CYS A 205 19.85 15.79 -11.40
N PRO A 206 19.05 14.84 -11.95
CA PRO A 206 19.49 13.47 -12.13
C PRO A 206 20.61 13.37 -13.18
N THR A 207 21.45 12.35 -13.06
CA THR A 207 22.48 12.05 -14.06
C THR A 207 21.88 11.53 -15.36
N LEU A 208 20.80 10.75 -15.27
CA LEU A 208 20.09 10.20 -16.42
C LEU A 208 18.61 10.00 -16.09
N THR A 209 17.74 10.33 -17.05
CA THR A 209 16.32 10.01 -16.99
C THR A 209 16.01 8.84 -17.93
N ILE A 210 15.28 7.84 -17.43
CA ILE A 210 14.95 6.62 -18.18
C ILE A 210 13.44 6.45 -18.22
N ILE A 211 12.86 6.40 -19.42
CA ILE A 211 11.44 6.14 -19.64
C ILE A 211 11.29 4.67 -20.01
N GLY A 212 10.75 3.85 -19.10
CA GLY A 212 10.52 2.43 -19.32
C GLY A 212 9.14 2.18 -19.94
N ILE A 213 9.07 1.69 -21.18
CA ILE A 213 7.82 1.42 -21.91
C ILE A 213 7.81 -0.03 -22.40
N GLU A 214 6.68 -0.74 -22.26
CA GLU A 214 6.57 -2.13 -22.74
C GLU A 214 6.65 -2.25 -24.27
N ASP A 215 7.26 -3.33 -24.74
CA ASP A 215 7.44 -3.66 -26.17
C ASP A 215 6.13 -3.79 -26.96
N ASN A 216 5.01 -4.03 -26.28
CA ASN A 216 3.68 -4.10 -26.87
C ASN A 216 3.02 -2.74 -27.15
N LYS A 217 3.71 -1.60 -26.93
CA LYS A 217 3.20 -0.23 -27.15
C LYS A 217 4.04 0.55 -28.18
N PRO A 218 4.10 0.11 -29.45
CA PRO A 218 4.97 0.73 -30.46
C PRO A 218 4.66 2.21 -30.69
N GLU A 219 3.38 2.58 -30.77
CA GLU A 219 2.95 3.96 -31.01
C GLU A 219 3.36 4.90 -29.86
N ALA A 220 3.22 4.48 -28.60
CA ALA A 220 3.66 5.26 -27.45
C ALA A 220 5.20 5.39 -27.41
N ILE A 221 5.93 4.33 -27.77
CA ILE A 221 7.39 4.37 -27.87
C ILE A 221 7.82 5.41 -28.91
N GLU A 222 7.19 5.42 -30.09
CA GLU A 222 7.48 6.37 -31.16
C GLU A 222 7.16 7.81 -30.73
N ALA A 223 5.98 8.06 -30.16
CA ALA A 223 5.57 9.37 -29.67
C ALA A 223 6.52 9.92 -28.60
N MET A 224 6.89 9.10 -27.62
CA MET A 224 7.81 9.50 -26.54
C MET A 224 9.24 9.71 -27.04
N LYS A 225 9.73 8.89 -27.98
CA LYS A 225 11.04 9.10 -28.61
C LYS A 225 11.09 10.39 -29.41
N LEU A 226 10.02 10.71 -30.14
CA LEU A 226 9.92 11.96 -30.88
C LEU A 226 9.93 13.17 -29.94
N ALA A 227 9.14 13.13 -28.86
CA ALA A 227 9.08 14.22 -27.88
C ALA A 227 10.39 14.41 -27.10
N ALA A 228 11.15 13.33 -26.85
CA ALA A 228 12.42 13.37 -26.13
C ALA A 228 13.66 13.59 -27.02
N LYS A 229 13.48 13.76 -28.35
CA LYS A 229 14.58 13.77 -29.33
C LYS A 229 15.67 14.81 -29.05
N ASP A 230 15.27 15.97 -28.52
CA ASP A 230 16.18 17.11 -28.31
C ASP A 230 16.95 17.05 -26.98
N ASP A 231 16.74 16.00 -26.17
CA ASP A 231 17.33 15.88 -24.84
C ASP A 231 18.08 14.54 -24.65
N GLU A 232 19.40 14.58 -24.78
CA GLU A 232 20.26 13.39 -24.62
C GLU A 232 20.32 12.84 -23.18
N SER A 233 19.77 13.57 -22.20
CA SER A 233 19.66 13.10 -20.82
C SER A 233 18.44 12.19 -20.61
N ILE A 234 17.51 12.14 -21.57
CA ILE A 234 16.31 11.31 -21.55
C ILE A 234 16.49 10.11 -22.48
N VAL A 235 16.34 8.90 -21.94
CA VAL A 235 16.43 7.65 -22.71
C VAL A 235 15.10 6.91 -22.65
N VAL A 236 14.50 6.67 -23.82
CA VAL A 236 13.32 5.80 -23.94
C VAL A 236 13.79 4.35 -24.09
N GLN A 237 13.56 3.56 -23.04
CA GLN A 237 13.96 2.16 -22.96
C GLN A 237 12.74 1.26 -23.11
N THR A 238 12.79 0.39 -24.11
CA THR A 238 11.77 -0.66 -24.27
C THR A 238 12.04 -1.80 -23.28
N VAL A 239 11.00 -2.28 -22.58
CA VAL A 239 11.04 -3.38 -21.61
C VAL A 239 10.10 -4.52 -22.03
N PRO A 240 10.36 -5.77 -21.61
CA PRO A 240 9.52 -6.91 -21.99
C PRO A 240 8.13 -6.85 -21.33
N THR A 241 7.09 -7.27 -22.05
CA THR A 241 5.72 -7.41 -21.53
C THR A 241 5.62 -8.64 -20.59
N VAL A 242 5.91 -8.43 -19.30
CA VAL A 242 5.83 -9.42 -18.22
C VAL A 242 5.13 -8.78 -17.03
N TYR A 243 4.11 -9.41 -16.47
CA TYR A 243 3.47 -8.90 -15.26
C TYR A 243 4.19 -9.43 -14.00
N PRO A 244 4.51 -8.61 -12.98
CA PRO A 244 4.28 -7.16 -12.85
C PRO A 244 5.56 -6.33 -13.05
N SER A 245 6.04 -6.19 -14.29
CA SER A 245 7.21 -5.36 -14.63
C SER A 245 7.06 -3.89 -14.23
N GLY A 246 5.83 -3.39 -14.14
CA GLY A 246 5.51 -2.02 -13.71
C GLY A 246 5.60 -1.79 -12.21
N GLY A 247 5.89 -2.82 -11.41
CA GLY A 247 6.19 -2.66 -9.98
C GLY A 247 7.46 -1.84 -9.77
N GLU A 248 7.45 -0.91 -8.81
CA GLU A 248 8.56 0.05 -8.60
C GLU A 248 9.92 -0.65 -8.46
N ARG A 249 9.99 -1.74 -7.68
CA ARG A 249 11.24 -2.50 -7.46
C ARG A 249 11.65 -3.29 -8.70
N GLN A 250 10.70 -3.94 -9.37
CA GLN A 250 10.94 -4.72 -10.59
C GLN A 250 11.42 -3.83 -11.73
N LEU A 251 10.82 -2.65 -11.90
CA LEU A 251 11.20 -1.71 -12.95
C LEU A 251 12.62 -1.16 -12.72
N ILE A 252 12.98 -0.84 -11.47
CA ILE A 252 14.34 -0.39 -11.14
C ILE A 252 15.35 -1.49 -11.52
N GLN A 253 15.08 -2.75 -11.17
CA GLN A 253 15.95 -3.86 -11.51
C GLN A 253 16.06 -4.06 -13.03
N LEU A 254 14.93 -4.04 -13.74
CA LEU A 254 14.87 -4.16 -15.21
C LEU A 254 15.73 -3.12 -15.92
N LEU A 255 15.74 -1.88 -15.44
CA LEU A 255 16.37 -0.74 -16.10
C LEU A 255 17.79 -0.45 -15.62
N THR A 256 18.15 -0.86 -14.40
CA THR A 256 19.42 -0.42 -13.76
C THR A 256 20.24 -1.54 -13.14
N ASP A 257 19.74 -2.78 -13.09
CA ASP A 257 20.36 -3.91 -12.38
C ASP A 257 20.55 -3.68 -10.86
N LYS A 258 19.97 -2.60 -10.33
CA LYS A 258 19.99 -2.29 -8.89
C LYS A 258 18.75 -2.89 -8.24
N GLU A 259 18.92 -3.42 -7.02
CA GLU A 259 17.80 -3.88 -6.19
C GLU A 259 17.57 -2.94 -5.00
N VAL A 260 16.31 -2.64 -4.72
CA VAL A 260 15.93 -1.88 -3.51
C VAL A 260 15.94 -2.85 -2.32
N PRO A 261 16.70 -2.58 -1.25
CA PRO A 261 16.75 -3.46 -0.09
C PRO A 261 15.39 -3.57 0.61
N SER A 262 15.16 -4.67 1.32
CA SER A 262 13.96 -4.84 2.16
C SER A 262 13.88 -3.71 3.19
N GLY A 263 12.69 -3.13 3.37
CA GLY A 263 12.47 -1.96 4.24
C GLY A 263 13.06 -0.62 3.75
N GLY A 264 13.91 -0.62 2.71
CA GLY A 264 14.43 0.60 2.09
C GLY A 264 13.49 1.21 1.04
N ILE A 265 13.79 2.44 0.64
CA ILE A 265 13.10 3.18 -0.44
C ILE A 265 14.03 3.35 -1.65
N PRO A 266 13.50 3.54 -2.87
CA PRO A 266 14.33 3.77 -4.06
C PRO A 266 15.36 4.91 -3.91
N ALA A 267 15.02 5.97 -3.18
CA ALA A 267 15.92 7.08 -2.94
C ALA A 267 17.19 6.68 -2.16
N ASP A 268 17.18 5.55 -1.44
CA ASP A 268 18.35 5.02 -0.72
C ASP A 268 19.45 4.53 -1.68
N ILE A 269 19.09 4.15 -2.90
CA ILE A 269 20.01 3.68 -3.95
C ILE A 269 20.22 4.72 -5.06
N GLY A 270 19.79 5.97 -4.81
CA GLY A 270 19.91 7.08 -5.75
C GLY A 270 18.93 6.98 -6.92
N VAL A 271 17.77 6.34 -6.76
CA VAL A 271 16.77 6.19 -7.82
C VAL A 271 15.44 6.77 -7.38
N LEU A 272 14.74 7.44 -8.28
CA LEU A 272 13.40 7.95 -8.03
C LEU A 272 12.46 7.57 -9.18
N VAL A 273 11.25 7.11 -8.85
CA VAL A 273 10.27 6.62 -9.84
C VAL A 273 8.99 7.47 -9.80
N HIS A 274 8.60 7.98 -10.98
CA HIS A 274 7.32 8.68 -11.21
C HIS A 274 6.53 8.04 -12.35
N ASN A 275 5.21 8.00 -12.22
CA ASN A 275 4.30 7.55 -13.28
C ASN A 275 4.06 8.67 -14.31
N VAL A 276 3.81 8.30 -15.58
CA VAL A 276 3.59 9.24 -16.70
C VAL A 276 2.45 10.22 -16.44
N GLY A 277 1.30 9.76 -15.94
CA GLY A 277 0.19 10.65 -15.62
C GLY A 277 0.56 11.69 -14.56
N THR A 278 1.41 11.30 -13.60
CA THR A 278 1.87 12.24 -12.56
C THR A 278 2.73 13.37 -13.15
N LEU A 279 3.56 13.06 -14.14
CA LEU A 279 4.41 14.02 -14.84
C LEU A 279 3.58 14.95 -15.74
N TYR A 280 2.57 14.40 -16.42
CA TYR A 280 1.58 15.21 -17.13
C TYR A 280 0.87 16.20 -16.20
N ALA A 281 0.45 15.75 -14.99
CA ALA A 281 -0.17 16.65 -14.02
C ALA A 281 0.78 17.73 -13.48
N ILE A 282 2.08 17.42 -13.35
CA ILE A 282 3.09 18.42 -12.96
C ILE A 282 3.21 19.50 -14.03
N GLU A 283 3.26 19.11 -15.30
CA GLU A 283 3.32 20.04 -16.42
C GLU A 283 2.09 20.97 -16.44
N GLN A 284 0.88 20.41 -16.33
CA GLN A 284 -0.36 21.19 -16.29
C GLN A 284 -0.38 22.18 -15.12
N ALA A 285 0.12 21.78 -13.95
CA ALA A 285 0.18 22.63 -12.78
C ALA A 285 1.16 23.79 -12.92
N VAL A 286 2.33 23.55 -13.50
CA VAL A 286 3.39 24.58 -13.61
C VAL A 286 3.18 25.46 -14.83
N ILE A 287 2.95 24.87 -16.00
CA ILE A 287 2.85 25.62 -17.26
C ILE A 287 1.49 26.30 -17.38
N GLU A 288 0.41 25.55 -17.13
CA GLU A 288 -0.95 26.05 -17.33
C GLU A 288 -1.61 26.61 -16.06
N GLY A 289 -0.96 26.43 -14.89
CA GLY A 289 -1.52 26.83 -13.60
C GLY A 289 -2.71 25.95 -13.14
N LYS A 290 -2.93 24.79 -13.78
CA LYS A 290 -4.10 23.94 -13.54
C LYS A 290 -3.85 22.91 -12.43
N PRO A 291 -4.61 22.92 -11.33
CA PRO A 291 -4.48 21.90 -10.30
C PRO A 291 -5.00 20.54 -10.79
N LEU A 292 -4.67 19.46 -10.07
CA LEU A 292 -5.13 18.11 -10.40
C LEU A 292 -6.62 17.95 -10.09
N ILE A 293 -7.45 18.10 -11.13
CA ILE A 293 -8.92 18.02 -11.07
C ILE A 293 -9.53 16.92 -11.93
N GLU A 294 -8.76 16.36 -12.86
CA GLU A 294 -9.19 15.31 -13.75
C GLU A 294 -8.03 14.34 -14.04
N ARG A 295 -8.37 13.14 -14.48
CA ARG A 295 -7.39 12.17 -14.97
C ARG A 295 -7.98 11.29 -16.05
N VAL A 296 -7.09 10.64 -16.80
CA VAL A 296 -7.48 9.59 -17.74
C VAL A 296 -7.86 8.33 -16.96
N VAL A 297 -9.00 7.74 -17.33
CA VAL A 297 -9.52 6.48 -16.78
C VAL A 297 -9.90 5.57 -17.94
N THR A 298 -9.42 4.34 -17.91
CA THR A 298 -9.90 3.29 -18.84
C THR A 298 -11.26 2.77 -18.36
N VAL A 299 -12.27 2.78 -19.22
CA VAL A 299 -13.58 2.17 -18.95
C VAL A 299 -13.79 1.03 -19.94
N THR A 300 -13.89 -0.20 -19.45
CA THR A 300 -13.87 -1.40 -20.30
C THR A 300 -14.52 -2.62 -19.65
N GLY A 301 -14.53 -3.74 -20.35
CA GLY A 301 -15.23 -4.99 -20.01
C GLY A 301 -16.37 -5.27 -20.98
N ASN A 302 -16.78 -6.54 -21.07
CA ASN A 302 -17.77 -7.02 -22.04
C ASN A 302 -19.16 -6.39 -21.87
N THR A 303 -19.46 -5.81 -20.70
CA THR A 303 -20.73 -5.14 -20.43
C THR A 303 -20.74 -3.66 -20.83
N ILE A 304 -19.64 -3.16 -21.42
CA ILE A 304 -19.47 -1.79 -21.90
C ILE A 304 -19.46 -1.78 -23.43
N HIS A 305 -20.43 -1.08 -24.04
CA HIS A 305 -20.54 -1.00 -25.50
C HIS A 305 -19.47 -0.12 -26.15
N ASN A 306 -19.11 0.98 -25.48
CA ASN A 306 -18.13 1.94 -25.98
C ASN A 306 -16.87 1.91 -25.09
N ALA A 307 -16.18 0.77 -25.05
CA ALA A 307 -14.95 0.67 -24.27
C ALA A 307 -13.88 1.64 -24.79
N GLY A 308 -13.16 2.29 -23.87
CA GLY A 308 -12.18 3.33 -24.23
C GLY A 308 -11.62 4.08 -23.04
N ASN A 309 -10.86 5.13 -23.33
CA ASN A 309 -10.23 5.98 -22.33
C ASN A 309 -10.95 7.32 -22.25
N VAL A 310 -11.17 7.80 -21.03
CA VAL A 310 -11.91 9.05 -20.80
C VAL A 310 -11.20 9.99 -19.85
N TRP A 311 -11.36 11.29 -20.11
CA TRP A 311 -11.10 12.32 -19.11
C TRP A 311 -12.23 12.33 -18.08
N ALA A 312 -11.94 11.84 -16.88
CA ALA A 312 -12.87 11.83 -15.77
C ALA A 312 -12.50 12.93 -14.75
N LEU A 313 -13.45 13.81 -14.47
CA LEU A 313 -13.34 14.75 -13.36
C LEU A 313 -13.27 13.96 -12.04
N LEU A 314 -12.37 14.35 -11.14
CA LEU A 314 -12.30 13.78 -9.80
C LEU A 314 -13.64 13.99 -9.10
N GLY A 315 -14.15 12.96 -8.46
CA GLY A 315 -15.47 12.92 -7.83
C GLY A 315 -16.64 12.62 -8.75
N SER A 316 -16.44 12.47 -10.07
CA SER A 316 -17.46 11.88 -10.94
C SER A 316 -17.85 10.51 -10.40
N GLU A 317 -19.16 10.24 -10.24
CA GLU A 317 -19.58 8.91 -9.80
C GLU A 317 -19.17 7.86 -10.85
N ILE A 318 -18.71 6.70 -10.40
CA ILE A 318 -18.37 5.59 -11.30
C ILE A 318 -19.58 5.18 -12.15
N LYS A 319 -20.79 5.29 -11.58
CA LYS A 319 -22.06 5.14 -12.31
C LYS A 319 -22.11 6.05 -13.55
N HIS A 320 -21.72 7.31 -13.45
CA HIS A 320 -21.73 8.25 -14.57
C HIS A 320 -20.80 7.81 -15.70
N LEU A 321 -19.60 7.33 -15.36
CA LEU A 321 -18.65 6.80 -16.34
C LEU A 321 -19.23 5.58 -17.07
N LEU A 322 -19.86 4.66 -16.33
CA LEU A 322 -20.50 3.46 -16.89
C LEU A 322 -21.67 3.83 -17.82
N ASP A 323 -22.57 4.68 -17.35
CA ASP A 323 -23.77 5.10 -18.10
C ASP A 323 -23.37 5.79 -19.41
N CYS A 324 -22.36 6.66 -19.39
CA CYS A 324 -21.87 7.35 -20.59
C CYS A 324 -21.26 6.41 -21.64
N GLN A 325 -20.75 5.25 -21.22
CA GLN A 325 -20.13 4.25 -22.12
C GLN A 325 -21.09 3.13 -22.55
N GLY A 326 -22.39 3.28 -22.27
CA GLY A 326 -23.39 2.31 -22.68
C GLY A 326 -23.32 1.02 -21.86
N PHE A 327 -23.27 1.14 -20.54
CA PHE A 327 -23.24 -0.02 -19.65
C PHE A 327 -24.53 -0.85 -19.69
N SER A 328 -24.39 -2.16 -19.89
CA SER A 328 -25.49 -3.14 -19.89
C SER A 328 -25.24 -4.21 -18.83
N PRO A 329 -25.76 -4.03 -17.60
CA PRO A 329 -25.42 -4.90 -16.48
C PRO A 329 -25.97 -6.31 -16.67
N VAL A 330 -25.18 -7.30 -16.25
CA VAL A 330 -25.62 -8.70 -16.13
C VAL A 330 -26.08 -9.02 -14.70
N PRO A 331 -26.79 -10.15 -14.45
CA PRO A 331 -27.04 -10.60 -13.08
C PRO A 331 -25.73 -10.66 -12.28
N GLN A 332 -25.74 -10.30 -10.99
CA GLN A 332 -24.53 -10.33 -10.14
C GLN A 332 -23.32 -9.54 -10.70
N GLN A 333 -23.59 -8.48 -11.46
CA GLN A 333 -22.57 -7.60 -12.04
C GLN A 333 -21.52 -7.17 -11.01
N ARG A 334 -20.26 -7.45 -11.32
CA ARG A 334 -19.11 -6.93 -10.59
C ARG A 334 -18.60 -5.67 -11.29
N VAL A 335 -18.20 -4.67 -10.53
CA VAL A 335 -17.47 -3.51 -11.07
C VAL A 335 -16.16 -3.41 -10.31
N VAL A 336 -15.06 -3.53 -11.02
CA VAL A 336 -13.71 -3.56 -10.46
C VAL A 336 -13.06 -2.20 -10.69
N MET A 337 -12.54 -1.60 -9.62
CA MET A 337 -11.66 -0.44 -9.70
C MET A 337 -10.21 -0.90 -9.78
N GLY A 338 -9.52 -0.50 -10.84
CA GLY A 338 -8.22 -1.04 -11.24
C GLY A 338 -8.38 -2.16 -12.27
N GLY A 339 -7.38 -3.03 -12.37
CA GLY A 339 -7.41 -4.20 -13.25
C GLY A 339 -7.71 -5.51 -12.50
N PRO A 340 -7.75 -6.64 -13.21
CA PRO A 340 -8.18 -7.92 -12.65
C PRO A 340 -7.23 -8.52 -11.60
N MET A 341 -5.97 -8.12 -11.57
CA MET A 341 -4.94 -8.66 -10.67
C MET A 341 -4.87 -7.87 -9.37
N MET A 342 -4.60 -6.57 -9.45
CA MET A 342 -4.42 -5.71 -8.27
C MET A 342 -5.68 -4.95 -7.83
N GLY A 343 -6.65 -4.80 -8.74
CA GLY A 343 -7.89 -4.08 -8.48
C GLY A 343 -8.79 -4.80 -7.48
N PHE A 344 -9.92 -4.15 -7.18
CA PHE A 344 -10.91 -4.69 -6.26
C PHE A 344 -12.33 -4.37 -6.69
N THR A 345 -13.25 -5.28 -6.36
CA THR A 345 -14.68 -5.09 -6.62
C THR A 345 -15.24 -4.02 -5.71
N LEU A 346 -15.97 -3.08 -6.29
CA LEU A 346 -16.70 -2.04 -5.57
C LEU A 346 -18.05 -2.58 -5.10
N PRO A 347 -18.45 -2.31 -3.85
CA PRO A 347 -19.77 -2.68 -3.36
C PRO A 347 -20.89 -1.79 -3.93
N THR A 348 -20.57 -0.62 -4.47
CA THR A 348 -21.51 0.30 -5.10
C THR A 348 -20.82 1.16 -6.17
N VAL A 349 -21.57 1.56 -7.20
CA VAL A 349 -21.09 2.44 -8.28
C VAL A 349 -21.27 3.94 -7.97
N ARG A 350 -21.82 4.27 -6.80
CA ARG A 350 -22.03 5.67 -6.34
C ARG A 350 -20.81 6.26 -5.63
N ILE A 351 -19.63 5.73 -5.91
CA ILE A 351 -18.35 6.20 -5.40
C ILE A 351 -17.76 7.19 -6.41
N GLY A 352 -17.17 8.27 -5.93
CA GLY A 352 -16.47 9.24 -6.77
C GLY A 352 -15.11 8.74 -7.25
N VAL A 353 -14.75 9.07 -8.49
CA VAL A 353 -13.40 8.88 -9.05
C VAL A 353 -12.38 9.63 -8.19
N ILE A 354 -11.27 9.00 -7.84
CA ILE A 354 -10.18 9.62 -7.07
C ILE A 354 -8.89 9.66 -7.87
N LYS A 355 -7.87 10.36 -7.37
CA LYS A 355 -6.56 10.52 -8.02
C LYS A 355 -5.90 9.19 -8.41
N THR A 356 -6.22 8.09 -7.72
CA THR A 356 -5.66 6.75 -7.98
C THR A 356 -6.57 5.84 -8.81
N THR A 357 -7.73 6.32 -9.27
CA THR A 357 -8.65 5.54 -10.13
C THR A 357 -8.14 5.53 -11.58
N ASN A 358 -7.42 4.50 -11.99
CA ASN A 358 -6.89 4.37 -13.36
C ASN A 358 -7.80 3.60 -14.32
N CYS A 359 -8.58 2.65 -13.83
CA CYS A 359 -9.44 1.80 -14.64
C CYS A 359 -10.73 1.47 -13.89
N ILE A 360 -11.83 1.40 -14.63
CA ILE A 360 -13.12 0.82 -14.22
C ILE A 360 -13.42 -0.33 -15.18
N LEU A 361 -13.35 -1.55 -14.66
CA LEU A 361 -13.59 -2.78 -15.39
C LEU A 361 -14.96 -3.35 -14.98
N ALA A 362 -15.86 -3.51 -15.95
CA ALA A 362 -17.18 -4.08 -15.76
C ALA A 362 -17.29 -5.39 -16.56
N PRO A 363 -16.80 -6.51 -16.00
CA PRO A 363 -16.75 -7.77 -16.71
C PRO A 363 -18.10 -8.49 -16.70
N ASP A 364 -18.30 -9.39 -17.65
CA ASP A 364 -19.31 -10.44 -17.53
C ASP A 364 -18.72 -11.70 -16.84
N HIS A 365 -19.54 -12.74 -16.66
CA HIS A 365 -19.10 -14.01 -16.03
C HIS A 365 -18.18 -14.86 -16.92
N ASN A 366 -18.17 -14.65 -18.24
CA ASN A 366 -17.30 -15.38 -19.15
C ASN A 366 -15.90 -14.76 -19.20
N GLU A 367 -15.85 -13.43 -19.07
CA GLU A 367 -14.64 -12.63 -19.10
C GLU A 367 -13.82 -12.79 -17.83
N LEU A 368 -14.46 -12.61 -16.68
CA LEU A 368 -13.90 -12.94 -15.39
C LEU A 368 -14.83 -13.96 -14.74
N ALA A 369 -14.41 -15.22 -14.76
CA ALA A 369 -15.10 -16.29 -14.08
C ALA A 369 -15.23 -16.00 -12.58
N GLU A 370 -16.25 -16.57 -11.95
CA GLU A 370 -16.26 -16.65 -10.50
C GLU A 370 -15.17 -17.61 -10.05
N PRO A 371 -14.34 -17.24 -9.06
CA PRO A 371 -13.40 -18.19 -8.50
C PRO A 371 -14.18 -19.38 -7.92
N GLY A 372 -13.76 -20.59 -8.27
CA GLY A 372 -14.30 -21.80 -7.70
C GLY A 372 -13.96 -21.95 -6.22
N PRO A 373 -14.43 -23.03 -5.59
CA PRO A 373 -14.16 -23.28 -4.19
C PRO A 373 -12.66 -23.51 -3.96
N GLU A 374 -12.10 -22.82 -2.95
CA GLU A 374 -10.71 -23.02 -2.53
C GLU A 374 -10.43 -24.52 -2.27
N GLN A 375 -9.41 -25.06 -2.93
CA GLN A 375 -8.94 -26.43 -2.74
C GLN A 375 -7.68 -26.49 -1.86
N ALA A 376 -7.37 -27.67 -1.34
CA ALA A 376 -6.16 -27.88 -0.55
C ALA A 376 -4.90 -27.69 -1.41
N CYS A 377 -3.87 -27.06 -0.83
CA CYS A 377 -2.60 -26.84 -1.50
C CYS A 377 -1.90 -28.17 -1.84
N ILE A 378 -1.65 -28.40 -3.13
CA ILE A 378 -0.96 -29.61 -3.64
C ILE A 378 0.57 -29.50 -3.65
N ARG A 379 1.14 -28.38 -3.17
CA ARG A 379 2.58 -28.10 -3.09
C ARG A 379 3.34 -28.16 -4.44
N CYS A 380 2.72 -27.67 -5.52
CA CYS A 380 3.29 -27.69 -6.87
C CYS A 380 4.41 -26.64 -7.16
N SER A 381 4.86 -25.87 -6.16
CA SER A 381 5.83 -24.75 -6.26
C SER A 381 5.51 -23.57 -7.22
N ALA A 382 4.54 -23.68 -8.12
CA ALA A 382 4.24 -22.65 -9.14
C ALA A 382 4.10 -21.22 -8.57
N CYS A 383 3.51 -21.08 -7.38
CA CYS A 383 3.36 -19.78 -6.71
C CYS A 383 4.70 -19.13 -6.31
N ALA A 384 5.71 -19.92 -5.96
CA ALA A 384 7.05 -19.45 -5.63
C ALA A 384 7.81 -19.04 -6.90
N ASP A 385 7.73 -19.86 -7.95
CA ASP A 385 8.36 -19.60 -9.24
C ASP A 385 7.81 -18.31 -9.89
N ALA A 386 6.51 -18.05 -9.75
CA ALA A 386 5.87 -16.84 -10.27
C ALA A 386 6.12 -15.59 -9.40
N CYS A 387 6.67 -15.70 -8.18
CA CYS A 387 6.74 -14.59 -7.25
C CYS A 387 7.84 -13.58 -7.64
N PRO A 388 7.49 -12.32 -7.96
CA PRO A 388 8.47 -11.32 -8.39
C PRO A 388 9.35 -10.77 -7.27
N ALA A 389 9.00 -11.08 -6.02
CA ALA A 389 9.77 -10.73 -4.82
C ALA A 389 10.57 -11.92 -4.27
N SER A 390 10.62 -13.05 -5.01
CA SER A 390 11.28 -14.29 -4.58
C SER A 390 10.88 -14.76 -3.18
N LEU A 391 9.62 -14.52 -2.78
CA LEU A 391 9.07 -14.98 -1.51
C LEU A 391 8.62 -16.45 -1.62
N LEU A 392 8.18 -17.01 -0.49
CA LEU A 392 7.61 -18.36 -0.41
C LEU A 392 6.10 -18.28 -0.09
N PRO A 393 5.21 -18.03 -1.09
CA PRO A 393 3.78 -17.82 -0.83
C PRO A 393 3.13 -18.98 -0.10
N GLN A 394 3.49 -20.22 -0.40
CA GLN A 394 2.95 -21.38 0.30
C GLN A 394 3.16 -21.29 1.83
N GLN A 395 4.37 -20.94 2.28
CA GLN A 395 4.67 -20.84 3.70
C GLN A 395 3.98 -19.62 4.34
N LEU A 396 3.97 -18.48 3.63
CA LEU A 396 3.23 -17.30 4.07
C LEU A 396 1.73 -17.60 4.23
N GLN A 397 1.13 -18.40 3.35
CA GLN A 397 -0.26 -18.78 3.47
C GLN A 397 -0.52 -19.68 4.68
N TRP A 398 0.35 -20.65 4.97
CA TRP A 398 0.23 -21.47 6.17
C TRP A 398 0.32 -20.64 7.46
N PHE A 399 1.28 -19.71 7.53
CA PHE A 399 1.44 -18.84 8.69
C PHE A 399 0.31 -17.82 8.81
N ALA A 400 -0.23 -17.31 7.69
CA ALA A 400 -1.39 -16.43 7.70
C ALA A 400 -2.66 -17.15 8.18
N LYS A 401 -2.92 -18.38 7.70
CA LYS A 401 -4.07 -19.18 8.14
C LYS A 401 -4.00 -19.57 9.62
N SER A 402 -2.79 -19.87 10.11
CA SER A 402 -2.55 -20.21 11.52
C SER A 402 -2.41 -18.99 12.44
N LYS A 403 -2.48 -17.76 11.90
CA LYS A 403 -2.27 -16.51 12.62
C LYS A 403 -0.91 -16.42 13.32
N GLU A 404 0.11 -17.06 12.76
CA GLU A 404 1.50 -17.03 13.24
C GLU A 404 2.23 -15.77 12.71
N TYR A 405 1.84 -14.60 13.24
CA TYR A 405 2.30 -13.30 12.76
C TYR A 405 3.81 -13.04 12.91
N ASP A 406 4.45 -13.63 13.91
CA ASP A 406 5.90 -13.46 14.11
C ASP A 406 6.68 -14.16 12.99
N LYS A 407 6.28 -15.37 12.61
CA LYS A 407 6.85 -16.06 11.45
C LYS A 407 6.58 -15.30 10.15
N LEU A 408 5.39 -14.74 9.97
CA LEU A 408 5.11 -13.92 8.78
C LEU A 408 6.09 -12.74 8.62
N LYS A 409 6.52 -12.13 9.73
CA LYS A 409 7.55 -11.08 9.71
C LYS A 409 8.93 -11.65 9.39
N GLU A 410 9.29 -12.79 9.99
CA GLU A 410 10.56 -13.48 9.71
C GLU A 410 10.69 -13.89 8.24
N TYR A 411 9.56 -14.23 7.61
CA TYR A 411 9.47 -14.57 6.17
C TYR A 411 9.13 -13.36 5.28
N ASN A 412 9.35 -12.14 5.79
CA ASN A 412 9.26 -10.89 5.03
C ASN A 412 7.92 -10.66 4.31
N LEU A 413 6.79 -10.95 4.96
CA LEU A 413 5.44 -10.70 4.41
C LEU A 413 5.27 -9.26 3.87
N PHE A 414 5.94 -8.28 4.48
CA PHE A 414 5.85 -6.87 4.07
C PHE A 414 6.53 -6.56 2.73
N ASP A 415 7.40 -7.43 2.22
CA ASP A 415 7.99 -7.32 0.89
C ASP A 415 7.03 -7.81 -0.21
N CYS A 416 5.93 -8.49 0.17
CA CYS A 416 4.89 -8.86 -0.78
C CYS A 416 4.20 -7.60 -1.34
N ILE A 417 4.23 -7.42 -2.65
CA ILE A 417 3.61 -6.28 -3.34
C ILE A 417 2.12 -6.49 -3.69
N GLU A 418 1.53 -7.62 -3.28
CA GLU A 418 0.11 -7.93 -3.49
C GLU A 418 -0.32 -7.96 -4.97
N CYS A 419 0.59 -8.31 -5.88
CA CYS A 419 0.35 -8.36 -7.32
C CYS A 419 -0.54 -9.52 -7.79
N GLY A 420 -0.86 -10.51 -6.96
CA GLY A 420 -1.77 -11.60 -7.38
C GLY A 420 -1.17 -12.63 -8.33
N ALA A 421 0.06 -12.47 -8.81
CA ALA A 421 0.72 -13.44 -9.71
C ALA A 421 0.72 -14.87 -9.12
N CYS A 422 0.96 -15.00 -7.81
CA CYS A 422 0.95 -16.28 -7.12
C CYS A 422 -0.45 -16.92 -7.02
N ALA A 423 -1.51 -16.12 -6.93
CA ALA A 423 -2.88 -16.61 -6.88
C ALA A 423 -3.36 -17.03 -8.27
N TYR A 424 -2.97 -16.28 -9.31
CA TYR A 424 -3.31 -16.56 -10.70
C TYR A 424 -2.80 -17.93 -11.18
N VAL A 425 -1.56 -18.29 -10.83
CA VAL A 425 -0.96 -19.58 -11.23
C VAL A 425 -1.36 -20.76 -10.34
N CYS A 426 -2.16 -20.53 -9.30
CA CYS A 426 -2.45 -21.56 -8.30
C CYS A 426 -3.52 -22.55 -8.83
N PRO A 427 -3.18 -23.83 -9.08
CA PRO A 427 -4.16 -24.80 -9.56
C PRO A 427 -5.22 -25.16 -8.51
N SER A 428 -4.99 -24.81 -7.25
CA SER A 428 -5.90 -25.03 -6.13
C SER A 428 -6.83 -23.83 -5.86
N GLU A 429 -6.77 -22.78 -6.68
CA GLU A 429 -7.59 -21.56 -6.56
C GLU A 429 -7.53 -20.90 -5.17
N ILE A 430 -6.38 -21.01 -4.50
CA ILE A 430 -6.18 -20.45 -3.15
C ILE A 430 -6.06 -18.92 -3.27
N PRO A 431 -6.89 -18.13 -2.55
CA PRO A 431 -6.83 -16.67 -2.58
C PRO A 431 -5.66 -16.12 -1.74
N LEU A 432 -4.42 -16.44 -2.14
CA LEU A 432 -3.19 -16.15 -1.40
C LEU A 432 -3.07 -14.69 -0.98
N VAL A 433 -3.33 -13.76 -1.90
CA VAL A 433 -3.20 -12.31 -1.64
C VAL A 433 -4.22 -11.80 -0.61
N GLN A 434 -5.43 -12.38 -0.56
CA GLN A 434 -6.43 -11.99 0.42
C GLN A 434 -5.95 -12.31 1.84
N TYR A 435 -5.36 -13.49 2.05
CA TYR A 435 -4.76 -13.86 3.34
C TYR A 435 -3.63 -12.92 3.74
N TYR A 436 -2.78 -12.52 2.79
CA TYR A 436 -1.67 -11.60 3.07
C TYR A 436 -2.16 -10.19 3.42
N ARG A 437 -3.17 -9.69 2.73
CA ARG A 437 -3.79 -8.38 3.02
C ARG A 437 -4.34 -8.36 4.45
N VAL A 438 -5.13 -9.38 4.81
CA VAL A 438 -5.68 -9.52 6.17
C VAL A 438 -4.55 -9.59 7.20
N ALA A 439 -3.56 -10.46 6.99
CA ALA A 439 -2.45 -10.63 7.92
C ALA A 439 -1.61 -9.35 8.09
N LYS A 440 -1.36 -8.59 7.03
CA LYS A 440 -0.66 -7.30 7.11
C LYS A 440 -1.43 -6.27 7.92
N VAL A 441 -2.76 -6.20 7.76
CA VAL A 441 -3.61 -5.29 8.54
C VAL A 441 -3.58 -5.70 10.02
N GLU A 442 -3.81 -6.97 10.33
CA GLU A 442 -3.79 -7.47 11.71
C GLU A 442 -2.42 -7.25 12.39
N ILE A 443 -1.31 -7.44 11.66
CA ILE A 443 0.04 -7.14 12.19
C ILE A 443 0.20 -5.66 12.50
N LYS A 444 -0.25 -4.77 11.60
CA LYS A 444 -0.17 -3.32 11.81
C LYS A 444 -1.03 -2.88 13.00
N GLU A 445 -2.21 -3.46 13.16
CA GLU A 445 -3.07 -3.21 14.32
C GLU A 445 -2.40 -3.62 15.62
N GLN A 446 -1.84 -4.84 15.69
CA GLN A 446 -1.09 -5.30 16.87
C GLN A 446 0.10 -4.41 17.19
N GLN A 447 0.83 -3.93 16.17
CA GLN A 447 1.93 -2.98 16.36
C GLN A 447 1.43 -1.64 16.89
N ALA A 448 0.35 -1.11 16.34
CA ALA A 448 -0.24 0.15 16.80
C ALA A 448 -0.75 0.04 18.25
N GLU A 449 -1.35 -1.08 18.62
CA GLU A 449 -1.77 -1.37 19.99
C GLU A 449 -0.58 -1.49 20.94
N LYS A 450 0.48 -2.20 20.54
CA LYS A 450 1.72 -2.28 21.32
C LYS A 450 2.33 -0.90 21.58
N VAL A 451 2.44 -0.05 20.55
CA VAL A 451 2.94 1.33 20.69
C VAL A 451 2.03 2.16 21.60
N LYS A 452 0.69 2.02 21.49
CA LYS A 452 -0.25 2.70 22.39
C LYS A 452 -0.11 2.22 23.84
N ALA A 453 0.10 0.92 24.04
CA ALA A 453 0.30 0.33 25.36
C ALA A 453 1.63 0.78 25.99
N GLU A 454 2.72 0.82 25.21
CA GLU A 454 4.03 1.34 25.64
C GLU A 454 3.94 2.82 26.02
N ARG A 455 3.35 3.66 25.16
CA ARG A 455 3.11 5.08 25.49
C ARG A 455 2.21 5.26 26.72
N ALA A 456 1.24 4.38 26.94
CA ALA A 456 0.41 4.40 28.14
C ALA A 456 1.22 4.02 29.38
N LYS A 457 2.12 3.03 29.26
CA LYS A 457 3.05 2.61 30.32
C LYS A 457 4.02 3.72 30.69
N GLU A 458 4.65 4.36 29.71
CA GLU A 458 5.54 5.51 29.91
C GLU A 458 4.82 6.65 30.66
N ARG A 459 3.60 7.01 30.24
CA ARG A 459 2.80 8.04 30.96
C ARG A 459 2.44 7.63 32.39
N PHE A 460 2.23 6.33 32.63
CA PHE A 460 1.95 5.83 33.97
C PHE A 460 3.19 5.86 34.87
N GLU A 461 4.34 5.45 34.34
CA GLU A 461 5.63 5.47 35.05
C GLU A 461 6.03 6.92 35.40
N LEU A 462 5.96 7.86 34.43
CA LEU A 462 6.22 9.28 34.68
C LEU A 462 5.28 9.88 35.74
N ARG A 463 4.00 9.47 35.75
CA ARG A 463 3.05 9.90 36.78
C ARG A 463 3.39 9.31 38.14
N LYS A 464 3.80 8.04 38.20
CA LYS A 464 4.18 7.36 39.44
C LYS A 464 5.42 8.00 40.05
N GLU A 465 6.46 8.23 39.26
CA GLU A 465 7.68 8.92 39.70
C GLU A 465 7.39 10.33 40.23
N ARG A 466 6.51 11.08 39.55
CA ARG A 466 6.08 12.39 40.03
C ARG A 466 5.40 12.29 41.41
N LEU A 467 4.50 11.32 41.59
CA LEU A 467 3.76 11.14 42.83
C LEU A 467 4.69 10.69 43.97
N GLU A 468 5.62 9.78 43.70
CA GLU A 468 6.65 9.35 44.64
C GLU A 468 7.55 10.51 45.06
N ARG A 469 8.00 11.36 44.12
CA ARG A 469 8.78 12.57 44.43
C ARG A 469 7.99 13.57 45.29
N GLU A 470 6.71 13.77 44.98
CA GLU A 470 5.82 14.61 45.79
C GLU A 470 5.62 14.01 47.20
N GLN A 471 5.52 12.68 47.32
CA GLN A 471 5.38 11.97 48.59
C GLN A 471 6.66 12.05 49.43
N GLU A 472 7.83 11.83 48.83
CA GLU A 472 9.14 11.97 49.47
C GLU A 472 9.38 13.42 49.91
N ALA A 473 9.05 14.41 49.08
CA ALA A 473 9.15 15.82 49.45
C ALA A 473 8.25 16.14 50.66
N ARG A 474 7.02 15.59 50.71
CA ARG A 474 6.12 15.72 51.86
C ARG A 474 6.69 15.04 53.11
N GLN A 475 7.22 13.82 52.99
CA GLN A 475 7.84 13.10 54.11
C GLN A 475 9.08 13.82 54.62
N ASN A 476 9.94 14.33 53.74
CA ASN A 476 11.11 15.12 54.09
C ASN A 476 10.73 16.44 54.76
N ARG A 477 9.66 17.11 54.29
CA ARG A 477 9.10 18.28 55.00
C ARG A 477 8.57 17.92 56.39
N HIS A 478 8.00 16.72 56.55
CA HIS A 478 7.52 16.24 57.85
C HIS A 478 8.67 15.84 58.78
N LYS A 479 9.76 15.26 58.26
CA LYS A 479 10.98 14.91 59.03
C LYS A 479 11.86 16.12 59.36
N ARG A 480 11.85 17.17 58.51
CA ARG A 480 12.57 18.44 58.73
C ARG A 480 11.83 19.41 59.66
N LYS A 481 10.60 19.10 60.07
CA LYS A 481 10.06 19.76 61.28
C LYS A 481 10.90 19.24 62.44
N PRO A 482 11.65 20.10 63.17
CA PRO A 482 12.41 19.63 64.32
C PRO A 482 11.42 18.90 65.24
N ALA A 483 11.82 17.72 65.72
CA ALA A 483 11.24 17.20 66.95
C ALA A 483 11.38 18.37 67.93
N ILE A 484 10.26 19.04 68.23
CA ILE A 484 10.18 19.90 69.39
C ILE A 484 10.48 18.93 70.51
N THR A 485 11.75 18.91 70.93
CA THR A 485 12.18 18.47 72.23
C THR A 485 11.29 19.26 73.16
N LYS A 486 10.13 18.68 73.51
CA LYS A 486 9.25 19.24 74.54
C LYS A 486 10.17 19.47 75.71
N SER A 487 10.46 20.75 75.99
CA SER A 487 11.36 21.10 77.06
C SER A 487 10.82 20.46 78.34
N ALA A 488 11.69 20.08 79.26
CA ALA A 488 11.27 19.51 80.54
C ALA A 488 10.22 20.40 81.24
N ASP A 489 10.27 21.72 81.02
CA ASP A 489 9.30 22.71 81.46
C ASP A 489 7.88 22.56 80.89
N GLU A 490 7.71 22.15 79.63
CA GLU A 490 6.37 21.95 79.05
C GLU A 490 5.71 20.66 79.53
N LYS A 491 6.51 19.62 79.84
CA LYS A 491 5.99 18.41 80.51
C LYS A 491 5.64 18.68 81.98
N GLN A 492 6.40 19.53 82.68
CA GLN A 492 6.10 19.97 84.04
C GLN A 492 4.81 20.81 84.09
N LYS A 493 4.62 21.75 83.15
CA LYS A 493 3.42 22.60 83.08
C LYS A 493 2.14 21.84 82.74
N VAL A 494 2.22 20.79 81.93
CA VAL A 494 1.07 19.92 81.63
C VAL A 494 0.74 19.00 82.83
N ALA A 495 1.74 18.56 83.59
CA ALA A 495 1.55 17.81 84.84
C ALA A 495 0.95 18.70 85.96
N ASP A 496 1.42 19.94 86.12
CA ASP A 496 0.87 20.91 87.08
C ASP A 496 -0.55 21.38 86.70
N ALA A 497 -0.86 21.47 85.40
CA ALA A 497 -2.22 21.77 84.94
C ALA A 497 -3.20 20.61 85.21
N LEU A 498 -2.76 19.36 85.08
CA LEU A 498 -3.55 18.18 85.44
C LEU A 498 -3.69 17.98 86.96
N ALA A 499 -2.74 18.47 87.76
CA ALA A 499 -2.84 18.50 89.22
C ALA A 499 -3.78 19.61 89.71
N ARG A 500 -3.77 20.79 89.07
CA ARG A 500 -4.67 21.92 89.41
C ARG A 500 -6.13 21.70 89.03
N VAL A 501 -6.42 20.91 87.98
CA VAL A 501 -7.80 20.53 87.62
C VAL A 501 -8.36 19.45 88.56
N LYS A 502 -7.50 18.71 89.27
CA LYS A 502 -7.92 17.72 90.29
C LYS A 502 -8.12 18.32 91.70
N SER A 503 -7.68 19.56 91.94
CA SER A 503 -7.78 20.23 93.24
C SER A 503 -8.74 21.43 93.26
N SER A 504 -9.65 21.52 92.29
CA SER A 504 -10.67 22.58 92.21
C SER A 504 -12.07 22.02 91.90
N ASP A 505 -12.39 20.86 92.49
CA ASP A 505 -13.76 20.43 92.77
C ASP A 505 -14.17 20.99 94.13
N GLU A 506 -14.39 22.30 94.24
CA GLU A 506 -15.14 22.88 95.37
C GLU A 506 -15.57 24.33 95.09
N LYS A 507 -16.88 24.47 94.81
CA LYS A 507 -17.78 25.57 95.15
C LYS A 507 -17.54 27.01 94.63
N SER A 508 -18.66 27.47 94.04
CA SER A 508 -19.22 28.83 94.01
C SER A 508 -18.78 29.79 92.90
N ASP A 509 -19.63 29.81 91.87
CA ASP A 509 -20.38 30.98 91.40
C ASP A 509 -19.63 32.32 91.34
N ASN A 510 -19.10 32.62 90.15
CA ASN A 510 -19.42 33.90 89.54
C ASN A 510 -19.70 33.75 88.04
N LYS A 511 -20.96 33.37 87.77
CA LYS A 511 -21.67 33.54 86.50
C LYS A 511 -21.65 35.02 86.11
N SER A 512 -20.84 35.41 85.13
CA SER A 512 -21.15 36.57 84.28
C SER A 512 -20.30 36.66 83.01
N ALA A 513 -19.01 36.30 83.03
CA ALA A 513 -18.15 36.47 81.85
C ALA A 513 -18.05 35.21 80.95
N VAL A 514 -18.10 34.02 81.54
CA VAL A 514 -17.98 32.74 80.80
C VAL A 514 -19.31 32.35 80.15
N ALA A 515 -20.46 32.79 80.69
CA ALA A 515 -21.76 32.61 80.04
C ALA A 515 -21.93 33.50 78.79
N ALA A 516 -21.35 34.70 78.78
CA ALA A 516 -21.30 35.55 77.58
C ALA A 516 -20.30 35.05 76.53
N ALA A 517 -19.19 34.42 76.95
CA ALA A 517 -18.24 33.76 76.06
C ALA A 517 -18.77 32.43 75.52
N ILE A 518 -19.54 31.66 76.31
CA ILE A 518 -20.20 30.42 75.90
C ILE A 518 -21.48 30.70 75.09
N ALA A 519 -22.15 31.84 75.27
CA ALA A 519 -23.21 32.30 74.36
C ALA A 519 -22.63 32.74 73.00
N ARG A 520 -21.44 33.39 72.98
CA ARG A 520 -20.72 33.71 71.73
C ARG A 520 -20.05 32.48 71.09
N ALA A 521 -19.67 31.47 71.88
CA ALA A 521 -19.12 30.21 71.38
C ALA A 521 -20.20 29.19 70.97
N LYS A 522 -21.37 29.15 71.62
CA LYS A 522 -22.53 28.35 71.17
C LYS A 522 -23.29 29.01 70.02
N ALA A 523 -23.24 30.33 69.88
CA ALA A 523 -23.64 31.02 68.65
C ALA A 523 -22.61 30.90 67.50
N LYS A 524 -21.40 30.37 67.76
CA LYS A 524 -20.39 30.01 66.72
C LYS A 524 -20.09 28.51 66.60
N LYS A 525 -20.77 27.65 67.37
CA LYS A 525 -20.65 26.18 67.29
C LYS A 525 -21.97 25.45 67.03
N ASN A 526 -23.02 26.15 66.57
CA ASN A 526 -24.24 25.47 66.09
C ASN A 526 -24.94 26.14 64.89
N SER A 527 -24.17 26.64 63.93
CA SER A 527 -24.59 26.67 62.53
C SER A 527 -23.33 26.58 61.66
N GLY A 528 -23.05 25.38 61.16
CA GLY A 528 -21.82 25.01 60.46
C GLY A 528 -21.51 25.95 59.31
N GLU A 529 -20.27 26.45 59.33
CA GLU A 529 -19.61 27.02 58.16
C GLU A 529 -19.33 25.87 57.18
N LEU A 530 -20.31 25.67 56.30
CA LEU A 530 -20.20 25.26 54.91
C LEU A 530 -18.89 24.54 54.53
N GLU A 531 -18.84 23.23 54.78
CA GLU A 531 -18.44 22.37 53.66
C GLU A 531 -19.41 22.75 52.52
N PRO A 532 -18.94 23.10 51.30
CA PRO A 532 -19.86 23.20 50.19
C PRO A 532 -20.57 21.86 50.11
N ASP A 533 -21.90 21.88 50.24
CA ASP A 533 -22.74 20.71 50.13
C ASP A 533 -22.62 20.17 48.70
N ASN A 534 -21.53 19.44 48.48
CA ASN A 534 -21.25 18.75 47.24
C ASN A 534 -22.19 17.55 47.08
N SER A 535 -23.26 17.41 47.87
CA SER A 535 -24.28 16.40 47.59
C SER A 535 -24.99 16.70 46.28
N GLU A 536 -25.23 17.96 45.92
CA GLU A 536 -25.76 18.32 44.61
C GLU A 536 -24.72 18.09 43.51
N VAL A 537 -23.48 18.51 43.70
CA VAL A 537 -22.39 18.29 42.73
C VAL A 537 -22.05 16.80 42.59
N ALA A 538 -22.21 16.00 43.65
CA ALA A 538 -22.04 14.55 43.64
C ALA A 538 -23.23 13.84 43.00
N LYS A 539 -24.47 14.34 43.20
CA LYS A 539 -25.66 13.89 42.47
C LYS A 539 -25.56 14.25 41.00
N GLU A 540 -25.08 15.42 40.64
CA GLU A 540 -24.80 15.81 39.24
C GLU A 540 -23.67 14.99 38.64
N ARG A 541 -22.59 14.70 39.38
CA ARG A 541 -21.54 13.78 38.91
C ARG A 541 -22.04 12.35 38.77
N ALA A 542 -22.90 11.88 39.67
CA ALA A 542 -23.52 10.56 39.58
C ALA A 542 -24.47 10.50 38.37
N ALA A 543 -25.33 11.51 38.21
CA ALA A 543 -26.23 11.65 37.07
C ALA A 543 -25.47 11.77 35.75
N ARG A 544 -24.37 12.52 35.69
CA ARG A 544 -23.52 12.64 34.49
C ARG A 544 -22.76 11.34 34.18
N LYS A 545 -22.36 10.59 35.23
CA LYS A 545 -21.72 9.28 35.08
C LYS A 545 -22.72 8.21 34.65
N GLU A 546 -23.97 8.31 35.09
CA GLU A 546 -25.08 7.45 34.72
C GLU A 546 -25.59 7.78 33.31
N GLN A 547 -25.70 9.06 32.95
CA GLN A 547 -25.95 9.53 31.58
C GLN A 547 -24.83 9.12 30.63
N ALA A 548 -23.57 9.18 31.05
CA ALA A 548 -22.46 8.68 30.23
C ALA A 548 -22.50 7.15 30.06
N ARG A 549 -22.92 6.40 31.08
CA ARG A 549 -23.14 4.94 30.98
C ARG A 549 -24.36 4.62 30.12
N ALA A 550 -25.45 5.36 30.24
CA ALA A 550 -26.65 5.23 29.43
C ALA A 550 -26.38 5.60 27.97
N TYR A 551 -25.63 6.67 27.71
CA TYR A 551 -25.18 7.05 26.37
C TYR A 551 -24.22 6.01 25.77
N LYS A 552 -23.33 5.43 26.58
CA LYS A 552 -22.43 4.37 26.12
C LYS A 552 -23.19 3.06 25.87
N ALA A 553 -24.16 2.71 26.71
CA ALA A 553 -25.06 1.59 26.51
C ALA A 553 -26.01 1.79 25.32
N GLN A 554 -26.49 3.02 25.07
CA GLN A 554 -27.27 3.39 23.89
C GLN A 554 -26.42 3.43 22.63
N LYS A 555 -25.12 3.72 22.72
CA LYS A 555 -24.18 3.67 21.59
C LYS A 555 -23.72 2.24 21.30
N GLU A 556 -23.65 1.37 22.32
CA GLU A 556 -23.40 -0.07 22.20
C GLU A 556 -24.67 -0.85 21.78
N ALA A 557 -25.87 -0.35 22.09
CA ALA A 557 -27.16 -0.90 21.65
C ALA A 557 -27.74 -0.20 20.39
N GLY A 558 -27.18 0.94 19.99
CA GLY A 558 -27.57 1.76 18.84
C GLY A 558 -26.65 1.58 17.64
N SER A 559 -26.30 0.33 17.35
CA SER A 559 -25.91 -0.12 16.01
C SER A 559 -27.12 -0.80 15.35
N SER A 560 -28.23 -0.06 15.26
CA SER A 560 -29.31 -0.28 14.28
C SER A 560 -30.24 0.94 14.29
N THR A 561 -29.90 1.91 13.44
CA THR A 561 -30.75 2.86 12.68
C THR A 561 -31.96 3.56 13.33
N ASP A 562 -31.95 4.88 13.16
CA ASP A 562 -33.05 5.84 13.27
C ASP A 562 -34.33 5.48 12.49
N GLU A 563 -35.44 5.60 13.23
CA GLU A 563 -36.71 6.31 12.99
C GLU A 563 -37.35 6.41 11.59
N THR A 564 -38.59 5.92 11.49
CA THR A 564 -39.82 6.75 11.47
C THR A 564 -41.09 5.88 11.42
N THR A 565 -42.19 6.42 12.00
CA THR A 565 -43.61 5.96 11.97
C THR A 565 -44.09 5.00 13.07
N GLU A 566 -44.37 5.57 14.25
CA GLU A 566 -45.42 5.08 15.13
C GLU A 566 -46.79 5.29 14.47
N ASP A 567 -47.29 4.28 13.74
CA ASP A 567 -48.74 4.11 13.50
C ASP A 567 -49.12 2.72 12.92
N LYS A 568 -48.26 1.71 13.05
CA LYS A 568 -48.51 0.37 12.47
C LYS A 568 -48.25 -0.82 13.40
N LYS A 569 -48.13 -0.60 14.71
CA LYS A 569 -47.97 -1.71 15.68
C LYS A 569 -49.29 -2.30 16.21
N SER A 570 -50.43 -1.62 16.03
CA SER A 570 -51.76 -2.20 16.32
C SER A 570 -52.39 -2.93 15.12
N ALA A 571 -51.97 -2.64 13.89
CA ALA A 571 -52.55 -3.22 12.67
C ALA A 571 -51.99 -4.61 12.30
N VAL A 572 -50.74 -4.92 12.67
CA VAL A 572 -50.08 -6.18 12.29
C VAL A 572 -50.43 -7.34 13.23
N ALA A 573 -50.69 -7.06 14.51
CA ALA A 573 -51.19 -8.05 15.46
C ALA A 573 -52.62 -8.54 15.11
N ALA A 574 -53.46 -7.65 14.56
CA ALA A 574 -54.79 -7.99 14.05
C ALA A 574 -54.77 -8.73 12.70
N ALA A 575 -53.76 -8.49 11.86
CA ALA A 575 -53.60 -9.16 10.56
C ALA A 575 -53.07 -10.60 10.69
N ILE A 576 -52.18 -10.87 11.66
CA ILE A 576 -51.64 -12.21 11.92
C ILE A 576 -52.69 -13.13 12.56
N ALA A 577 -53.59 -12.58 13.39
CA ALA A 577 -54.76 -13.31 13.91
C ALA A 577 -55.78 -13.65 12.81
N ARG A 578 -56.00 -12.75 11.83
CA ARG A 578 -56.89 -12.99 10.68
C ARG A 578 -56.30 -13.95 9.63
N ALA A 579 -54.99 -14.02 9.48
CA ALA A 579 -54.32 -14.97 8.59
C ALA A 579 -54.26 -16.40 9.17
N LYS A 580 -54.16 -16.54 10.49
CA LYS A 580 -54.28 -17.86 11.16
C LYS A 580 -55.72 -18.39 11.17
N ALA A 581 -56.73 -17.52 11.20
CA ALA A 581 -58.15 -17.90 11.09
C ALA A 581 -58.60 -18.23 9.65
N LYS A 582 -57.87 -17.81 8.61
CA LYS A 582 -58.18 -18.14 7.20
C LYS A 582 -57.51 -19.41 6.67
N LYS A 583 -56.62 -20.05 7.44
CA LYS A 583 -56.00 -21.34 7.09
C LYS A 583 -56.69 -22.56 7.73
N ALA A 584 -57.69 -22.34 8.60
CA ALA A 584 -58.48 -23.40 9.22
C ALA A 584 -59.91 -23.54 8.64
N ALA A 585 -60.25 -22.77 7.60
CA ALA A 585 -61.57 -22.83 6.95
C ALA A 585 -61.41 -22.75 5.43
N LYS A 586 -60.95 -23.85 4.83
CA LYS A 586 -61.21 -24.24 3.42
C LYS A 586 -60.64 -25.64 3.18
N ALA A 587 -61.35 -26.62 3.73
CA ALA A 587 -61.35 -28.00 3.29
C ALA A 587 -62.70 -28.59 3.69
N ASP A 588 -63.73 -28.27 2.92
CA ASP A 588 -64.84 -29.19 2.65
C ASP A 588 -65.61 -28.74 1.39
N GLU A 589 -66.06 -29.75 0.63
CA GLU A 589 -66.82 -29.76 -0.64
C GLU A 589 -66.08 -29.48 -1.97
N ALA A 590 -65.65 -30.54 -2.66
CA ALA A 590 -66.43 -31.23 -3.72
C ALA A 590 -65.56 -32.07 -4.71
N THR A 591 -65.83 -33.38 -4.74
CA THR A 591 -65.49 -34.42 -5.76
C THR A 591 -66.41 -34.34 -7.02
N PRO A 592 -66.32 -35.19 -8.10
CA PRO A 592 -65.34 -36.25 -8.48
C PRO A 592 -64.87 -36.22 -9.98
N SER A 593 -63.79 -36.95 -10.34
CA SER A 593 -63.76 -37.93 -11.48
C SER A 593 -62.34 -38.47 -11.81
N GLU A 594 -62.21 -39.79 -11.66
CA GLU A 594 -61.45 -40.82 -12.40
C GLU A 594 -59.92 -40.81 -12.68
N LYS A 595 -59.32 -41.89 -12.13
CA LYS A 595 -58.33 -42.87 -12.66
C LYS A 595 -56.82 -42.75 -12.30
N SER A 596 -56.39 -43.76 -11.54
CA SER A 596 -55.07 -44.19 -11.00
C SER A 596 -54.02 -44.60 -12.07
N PRO A 597 -52.80 -45.12 -11.75
CA PRO A 597 -52.13 -45.33 -10.43
C PRO A 597 -50.61 -44.96 -10.31
N VAL A 598 -50.17 -44.68 -9.05
CA VAL A 598 -48.99 -45.19 -8.26
C VAL A 598 -47.54 -45.02 -8.81
N ASP A 599 -46.45 -44.80 -8.07
CA ASP A 599 -45.99 -44.19 -6.79
C ASP A 599 -44.43 -44.41 -6.76
N ASP A 600 -43.73 -44.14 -5.65
CA ASP A 600 -42.37 -44.65 -5.28
C ASP A 600 -41.14 -43.74 -5.41
N LYS A 601 -41.15 -42.56 -4.77
CA LYS A 601 -39.86 -41.93 -4.34
C LYS A 601 -39.90 -41.10 -3.06
N LYS A 602 -41.07 -40.90 -2.45
CA LYS A 602 -41.21 -40.03 -1.27
C LYS A 602 -41.21 -40.77 0.07
N ALA A 603 -41.44 -42.09 0.08
CA ALA A 603 -41.40 -42.91 1.28
C ALA A 603 -39.97 -43.31 1.73
N ALA A 604 -39.01 -43.40 0.80
CA ALA A 604 -37.63 -43.78 1.11
C ALA A 604 -36.83 -42.70 1.85
N VAL A 605 -37.14 -41.41 1.61
CA VAL A 605 -36.40 -40.28 2.19
C VAL A 605 -36.86 -39.98 3.62
N ALA A 606 -38.12 -40.23 3.95
CA ALA A 606 -38.65 -40.06 5.31
C ALA A 606 -38.10 -41.13 6.30
N ALA A 607 -37.83 -42.35 5.82
CA ALA A 607 -37.27 -43.44 6.63
C ALA A 607 -35.77 -43.24 6.96
N ALA A 608 -35.01 -42.56 6.10
CA ALA A 608 -33.59 -42.29 6.32
C ALA A 608 -33.34 -41.18 7.35
N ILE A 609 -34.20 -40.16 7.37
CA ILE A 609 -34.09 -39.02 8.29
C ILE A 609 -34.49 -39.41 9.72
N ALA A 610 -35.41 -40.38 9.88
CA ALA A 610 -35.78 -40.94 11.19
C ALA A 610 -34.67 -41.81 11.81
N ARG A 611 -33.87 -42.53 11.00
CA ARG A 611 -32.76 -43.37 11.48
C ARG A 611 -31.51 -42.57 11.88
N ALA A 612 -31.31 -41.38 11.30
CA ALA A 612 -30.20 -40.50 11.66
C ALA A 612 -30.45 -39.74 12.98
N LYS A 613 -31.71 -39.42 13.31
CA LYS A 613 -32.09 -38.78 14.58
C LYS A 613 -32.09 -39.74 15.78
N ALA A 614 -32.28 -41.04 15.56
CA ALA A 614 -32.26 -42.05 16.63
C ALA A 614 -30.84 -42.50 17.08
N LYS A 615 -29.77 -42.12 16.37
CA LYS A 615 -28.38 -42.51 16.69
C LYS A 615 -27.55 -41.46 17.45
N LYS A 616 -28.15 -40.30 17.76
CA LYS A 616 -27.51 -39.21 18.53
C LYS A 616 -28.05 -39.04 19.96
N ALA A 617 -28.98 -39.88 20.40
CA ALA A 617 -29.58 -39.82 21.73
C ALA A 617 -29.40 -41.10 22.58
N ALA A 618 -28.47 -41.99 22.20
CA ALA A 618 -28.15 -43.19 22.97
C ALA A 618 -26.64 -43.43 22.98
N LYS A 619 -25.92 -42.66 23.81
CA LYS A 619 -24.62 -43.07 24.39
C LYS A 619 -24.26 -42.22 25.61
N VAL A 620 -25.11 -42.25 26.62
CA VAL A 620 -24.79 -41.92 28.02
C VAL A 620 -25.57 -42.91 28.88
N GLU A 621 -24.87 -43.51 29.85
CA GLU A 621 -25.32 -44.41 30.92
C GLU A 621 -25.55 -45.90 30.61
N GLU A 622 -24.50 -46.68 30.81
CA GLU A 622 -24.57 -47.87 31.69
C GLU A 622 -23.21 -48.04 32.41
N ALA A 623 -23.23 -47.81 33.73
CA ALA A 623 -22.41 -48.44 34.80
C ALA A 623 -22.17 -47.48 35.99
N SER A 624 -23.19 -47.43 36.86
CA SER A 624 -23.14 -47.22 38.33
C SER A 624 -22.46 -48.45 38.98
N ALA A 625 -21.78 -48.48 40.13
CA ALA A 625 -21.50 -47.58 41.24
C ALA A 625 -20.31 -48.16 42.05
N THR A 626 -19.50 -47.33 42.70
CA THR A 626 -19.14 -47.42 44.14
C THR A 626 -18.30 -46.22 44.61
N GLU A 627 -18.71 -45.65 45.76
CA GLU A 627 -17.99 -44.84 46.76
C GLU A 627 -17.49 -43.38 46.51
N GLN A 628 -17.89 -42.49 47.44
CA GLN A 628 -17.30 -41.19 47.81
C GLN A 628 -16.67 -41.33 49.22
N PRO A 629 -15.94 -40.33 49.79
CA PRO A 629 -14.63 -39.69 49.45
C PRO A 629 -13.64 -39.89 50.66
N PRO A 630 -12.49 -39.18 50.91
CA PRO A 630 -11.96 -37.93 50.33
C PRO A 630 -10.42 -37.82 50.12
N ALA A 631 -10.00 -36.60 49.69
CA ALA A 631 -8.72 -35.91 49.94
C ALA A 631 -7.55 -36.00 48.95
N ASP A 632 -6.81 -34.88 48.92
CA ASP A 632 -5.77 -34.37 48.01
C ASP A 632 -4.65 -35.33 47.55
N ASP A 633 -4.23 -35.21 46.28
CA ASP A 633 -2.79 -35.02 45.93
C ASP A 633 -2.54 -34.96 44.40
N LYS A 634 -2.53 -33.76 43.81
CA LYS A 634 -2.10 -33.51 42.41
C LYS A 634 -0.69 -32.91 42.27
N LYS A 635 0.04 -32.72 43.38
CA LYS A 635 1.39 -32.14 43.36
C LYS A 635 2.51 -33.18 43.23
N ALA A 636 2.26 -34.42 43.65
CA ALA A 636 3.23 -35.52 43.56
C ALA A 636 3.38 -36.12 42.14
N ALA A 637 2.29 -36.21 41.37
CA ALA A 637 2.31 -36.78 40.03
C ALA A 637 3.08 -35.91 39.01
N VAL A 638 3.02 -34.58 39.17
CA VAL A 638 3.75 -33.63 38.31
C VAL A 638 5.24 -33.60 38.67
N ALA A 639 5.60 -33.76 39.95
CA ALA A 639 6.99 -33.88 40.38
C ALA A 639 7.65 -35.18 39.86
N ALA A 640 6.92 -36.29 39.83
CA ALA A 640 7.40 -37.57 39.28
C ALA A 640 7.63 -37.51 37.75
N ALA A 641 6.81 -36.77 37.01
CA ALA A 641 6.97 -36.57 35.57
C ALA A 641 8.19 -35.67 35.23
N ILE A 642 8.41 -34.61 36.03
CA ILE A 642 9.57 -33.71 35.86
C ILE A 642 10.88 -34.42 36.26
N ALA A 643 10.86 -35.29 37.27
CA ALA A 643 12.01 -36.10 37.66
C ALA A 643 12.43 -37.10 36.56
N ARG A 644 11.46 -37.73 35.88
CA ARG A 644 11.72 -38.63 34.74
C ARG A 644 12.26 -37.89 33.51
N ALA A 645 11.80 -36.66 33.25
CA ALA A 645 12.32 -35.82 32.17
C ALA A 645 13.75 -35.30 32.46
N LYS A 646 14.06 -34.99 33.72
CA LYS A 646 15.41 -34.59 34.14
C LYS A 646 16.41 -35.76 34.14
N ALA A 647 15.99 -36.95 34.56
CA ALA A 647 16.83 -38.15 34.50
C ALA A 647 17.21 -38.54 33.05
N LYS A 648 16.27 -38.37 32.10
CA LYS A 648 16.50 -38.65 30.67
C LYS A 648 17.39 -37.60 29.98
N LYS A 649 17.52 -36.41 30.58
CA LYS A 649 18.39 -35.32 30.09
C LYS A 649 19.79 -35.38 30.71
N ALA A 650 19.92 -35.89 31.94
CA ALA A 650 21.19 -36.17 32.59
C ALA A 650 21.92 -37.37 31.96
N ALA A 651 21.21 -38.46 31.64
CA ALA A 651 21.82 -39.62 30.96
C ALA A 651 22.42 -39.30 29.58
N LYS A 652 21.85 -38.31 28.85
CA LYS A 652 22.39 -37.84 27.56
C LYS A 652 23.58 -36.87 27.70
N ALA A 653 23.78 -36.29 28.89
CA ALA A 653 24.91 -35.41 29.17
C ALA A 653 26.14 -36.22 29.60
N ASP A 654 25.95 -37.36 30.28
CA ASP A 654 27.04 -38.25 30.70
C ASP A 654 27.63 -39.07 29.54
N GLU A 655 26.83 -39.48 28.54
CA GLU A 655 27.34 -40.08 27.28
C GLU A 655 28.20 -39.10 26.44
N ALA A 656 27.91 -37.81 26.52
CA ALA A 656 28.66 -36.76 25.82
C ALA A 656 29.95 -36.35 26.56
N LYS A 657 30.10 -36.73 27.83
CA LYS A 657 31.29 -36.45 28.65
C LYS A 657 32.30 -37.59 28.62
N ALA A 658 31.84 -38.85 28.57
CA ALA A 658 32.70 -40.03 28.43
C ALA A 658 33.41 -40.12 27.06
N SER A 659 32.92 -39.41 26.04
CA SER A 659 33.53 -39.35 24.71
C SER A 659 34.59 -38.24 24.54
N LEU A 660 34.78 -37.38 25.55
CA LEU A 660 35.74 -36.26 25.52
C LEU A 660 37.03 -36.53 26.32
N GLU A 661 37.11 -37.58 27.13
CA GLU A 661 38.32 -37.91 27.93
C GLU A 661 39.29 -38.91 27.25
N VAL A 662 38.97 -39.44 26.07
CA VAL A 662 39.84 -40.42 25.37
C VAL A 662 40.78 -39.79 24.33
N ILE A 663 40.69 -38.49 24.04
CA ILE A 663 41.48 -37.83 22.97
C ILE A 663 42.53 -36.83 23.51
N ALA A 664 42.68 -36.70 24.83
CA ALA A 664 43.62 -35.75 25.45
C ALA A 664 45.03 -36.32 25.71
N ALA A 665 45.42 -37.44 25.10
CA ALA A 665 46.75 -38.03 25.27
C ALA A 665 47.31 -38.58 23.95
N ALA A 666 47.93 -37.71 23.13
CA ALA A 666 49.03 -38.04 22.21
C ALA A 666 49.58 -36.76 21.56
N GLU A 667 50.85 -36.44 21.83
CA GLU A 667 51.67 -35.52 21.01
C GLU A 667 52.14 -36.20 19.71
N PRO A 668 52.55 -35.43 18.68
CA PRO A 668 52.69 -35.95 17.31
C PRO A 668 54.15 -36.17 16.91
N GLU A 669 54.49 -37.38 16.43
CA GLU A 669 55.59 -37.57 15.47
C GLU A 669 55.31 -38.72 14.48
N GLN A 670 55.55 -38.41 13.20
CA GLN A 670 55.97 -39.24 12.05
C GLN A 670 55.03 -40.20 11.27
N ILE A 671 54.85 -39.84 9.98
CA ILE A 671 55.10 -40.61 8.73
C ILE A 671 54.04 -41.63 8.19
N GLN A 672 53.64 -41.34 6.92
CA GLN A 672 53.26 -42.18 5.76
C GLN A 672 51.86 -42.77 5.52
N ASP A 673 51.53 -42.69 4.23
CA ASP A 673 50.44 -43.22 3.40
C ASP A 673 49.72 -44.51 3.86
N SER A 674 48.39 -44.47 3.87
CA SER A 674 47.52 -45.35 3.06
C SER A 674 46.00 -45.16 3.33
N ALA A 675 45.22 -45.29 2.24
CA ALA A 675 43.76 -45.52 2.13
C ALA A 675 42.76 -44.34 2.27
N PRO A 676 41.68 -44.29 1.44
CA PRO A 676 40.82 -43.13 1.29
C PRO A 676 39.74 -43.03 2.39
N LEU A 677 39.63 -41.85 3.00
CA LEU A 677 38.60 -41.53 4.00
C LEU A 677 37.19 -41.41 3.39
N SER A 678 36.20 -41.88 4.16
CA SER A 678 34.78 -41.88 3.80
C SER A 678 34.19 -40.47 3.63
N ALA A 679 33.10 -40.35 2.87
CA ALA A 679 32.42 -39.08 2.60
C ALA A 679 31.86 -38.40 3.86
N GLU A 680 31.65 -39.14 4.95
CA GLU A 680 31.19 -38.60 6.23
C GLU A 680 32.32 -37.89 7.00
N ASP A 681 33.56 -38.34 6.87
CA ASP A 681 34.71 -37.76 7.55
C ASP A 681 35.12 -36.41 6.92
N LYS A 682 34.96 -36.29 5.59
CA LYS A 682 35.11 -35.02 4.87
C LYS A 682 34.04 -33.99 5.28
N LYS A 683 32.79 -34.42 5.53
CA LYS A 683 31.71 -33.55 6.02
C LYS A 683 31.96 -33.09 7.47
N LYS A 684 32.43 -33.97 8.35
CA LYS A 684 32.74 -33.60 9.74
C LYS A 684 33.92 -32.62 9.83
N ALA A 685 34.96 -32.79 9.01
CA ALA A 685 36.07 -31.84 8.91
C ALA A 685 35.65 -30.47 8.37
N ALA A 686 34.76 -30.42 7.37
CA ALA A 686 34.23 -29.17 6.83
C ALA A 686 33.36 -28.41 7.85
N VAL A 687 32.57 -29.12 8.65
CA VAL A 687 31.75 -28.53 9.72
C VAL A 687 32.62 -28.00 10.87
N ALA A 688 33.68 -28.72 11.24
CA ALA A 688 34.63 -28.25 12.25
C ALA A 688 35.37 -26.97 11.80
N ALA A 689 35.82 -26.92 10.53
CA ALA A 689 36.43 -25.73 9.96
C ALA A 689 35.46 -24.53 9.87
N ALA A 690 34.17 -24.78 9.60
CA ALA A 690 33.14 -23.74 9.59
C ALA A 690 32.87 -23.17 11.01
N ILE A 691 32.89 -24.02 12.04
CA ILE A 691 32.70 -23.60 13.44
C ILE A 691 33.90 -22.79 13.95
N VAL A 692 35.13 -23.16 13.58
CA VAL A 692 36.34 -22.38 13.91
C VAL A 692 36.32 -21.01 13.22
N ARG A 693 35.92 -20.94 11.94
CA ARG A 693 35.75 -19.66 11.22
C ARG A 693 34.64 -18.80 11.81
N ALA A 694 33.53 -19.40 12.25
CA ALA A 694 32.44 -18.67 12.90
C ALA A 694 32.86 -18.11 14.27
N LYS A 695 33.67 -18.85 15.04
CA LYS A 695 34.21 -18.37 16.33
C LYS A 695 35.26 -17.26 16.14
N ALA A 696 36.14 -17.36 15.14
CA ALA A 696 37.10 -16.30 14.81
C ALA A 696 36.40 -15.00 14.36
N LYS A 697 35.32 -15.12 13.57
CA LYS A 697 34.53 -13.96 13.10
C LYS A 697 33.71 -13.30 14.22
N LYS A 698 33.37 -14.06 15.26
CA LYS A 698 32.65 -13.56 16.46
C LYS A 698 33.58 -12.91 17.46
N ALA A 699 34.84 -13.37 17.55
CA ALA A 699 35.89 -12.72 18.34
C ALA A 699 36.31 -11.38 17.72
N ALA A 700 36.53 -11.33 16.40
CA ALA A 700 36.87 -10.07 15.70
C ALA A 700 35.80 -8.98 15.82
N LYS A 701 34.51 -9.36 15.84
CA LYS A 701 33.39 -8.43 16.05
C LYS A 701 33.21 -7.98 17.51
N ALA A 702 33.77 -8.71 18.47
CA ALA A 702 33.72 -8.35 19.88
C ALA A 702 34.83 -7.33 20.24
N ASP A 703 35.95 -7.35 19.50
CA ASP A 703 37.05 -6.41 19.70
C ASP A 703 36.78 -5.03 19.05
N GLU A 704 36.05 -4.96 17.93
CA GLU A 704 35.59 -3.69 17.34
C GLU A 704 34.52 -2.97 18.18
N ALA A 705 33.75 -3.69 18.98
CA ALA A 705 32.70 -3.12 19.84
C ALA A 705 33.21 -2.56 21.17
N LYS A 706 34.51 -2.72 21.47
CA LYS A 706 35.13 -2.26 22.73
C LYS A 706 35.98 -0.98 22.58
N ALA A 707 36.15 -0.46 21.37
CA ALA A 707 36.92 0.76 21.10
C ALA A 707 36.06 2.03 20.94
N SER A 708 34.73 1.94 21.11
CA SER A 708 33.79 3.04 20.81
C SER A 708 32.96 3.53 22.00
N LEU A 709 33.35 3.20 23.24
CA LEU A 709 32.69 3.69 24.46
C LEU A 709 33.71 4.05 25.55
N GLU A 710 34.37 5.20 25.40
CA GLU A 710 34.87 6.01 26.53
C GLU A 710 34.76 7.50 26.15
N VAL A 711 34.33 8.30 27.13
CA VAL A 711 34.00 9.74 27.12
C VAL A 711 32.54 10.10 26.74
N THR A 712 31.71 10.10 27.78
CA THR A 712 30.39 10.75 27.87
C THR A 712 30.47 12.11 28.57
N ALA A 713 29.53 13.01 28.21
CA ALA A 713 28.80 13.98 29.06
C ALA A 713 29.11 15.49 28.99
N ALA A 714 28.00 16.26 29.12
CA ALA A 714 27.77 17.72 29.22
C ALA A 714 27.82 18.50 27.89
N GLY A 715 26.89 19.37 27.47
CA GLY A 715 25.65 19.99 28.02
C GLY A 715 25.43 21.32 27.26
N GLU A 716 24.21 21.66 26.82
CA GLU A 716 23.80 23.01 26.30
C GLU A 716 23.78 24.07 27.43
N PRO A 717 23.68 25.42 27.21
CA PRO A 717 23.27 26.19 26.00
C PRO A 717 24.06 27.51 25.66
N GLU A 718 23.67 28.13 24.52
CA GLU A 718 23.70 29.58 24.10
C GLU A 718 24.98 30.46 23.90
N GLN A 719 24.98 31.14 22.74
CA GLN A 719 25.47 32.49 22.35
C GLN A 719 26.98 32.88 22.18
N ILE A 720 27.28 33.30 20.93
CA ILE A 720 28.12 34.45 20.45
C ILE A 720 29.68 34.36 20.43
N GLN A 721 30.24 34.69 19.24
CA GLN A 721 31.54 35.32 18.90
C GLN A 721 32.81 34.52 18.53
N ASP A 722 33.56 35.20 17.66
CA ASP A 722 34.73 34.86 16.85
C ASP A 722 36.03 34.45 17.56
N SER A 723 36.89 33.80 16.74
CA SER A 723 38.37 33.81 16.72
C SER A 723 39.19 32.86 17.63
N ALA A 724 39.94 31.93 17.00
CA ALA A 724 41.42 31.88 16.95
C ALA A 724 41.97 30.46 16.59
N PRO A 725 43.16 30.35 15.95
CA PRO A 725 43.55 29.18 15.15
C PRO A 725 44.42 28.14 15.89
N LEU A 726 44.28 26.87 15.48
CA LEU A 726 45.09 25.73 15.93
C LEU A 726 46.55 25.76 15.42
N SER A 727 47.45 25.26 16.26
CA SER A 727 48.91 25.35 16.14
C SER A 727 49.50 24.59 14.94
N ALA A 728 50.67 25.05 14.47
CA ALA A 728 51.40 24.50 13.32
C ALA A 728 51.95 23.07 13.54
N GLU A 729 51.98 22.59 14.79
CA GLU A 729 52.56 21.30 15.15
C GLU A 729 51.58 20.14 14.87
N ASP A 730 50.28 20.38 15.00
CA ASP A 730 49.23 19.41 14.71
C ASP A 730 49.05 19.17 13.20
N LYS A 731 49.29 20.20 12.38
CA LYS A 731 49.27 20.10 10.91
C LYS A 731 50.43 19.24 10.37
N LYS A 732 51.60 19.27 11.02
CA LYS A 732 52.76 18.44 10.63
C LYS A 732 52.53 16.95 10.93
N LYS A 733 51.94 16.62 12.09
CA LYS A 733 51.65 15.22 12.45
C LYS A 733 50.59 14.60 11.54
N ALA A 734 49.56 15.35 11.15
CA ALA A 734 48.55 14.90 10.20
C ALA A 734 49.13 14.67 8.78
N ALA A 735 50.03 15.54 8.31
CA ALA A 735 50.67 15.40 7.00
C ALA A 735 51.60 14.17 6.93
N VAL A 736 52.35 13.88 7.99
CA VAL A 736 53.25 12.71 8.05
C VAL A 736 52.45 11.40 8.07
N ALA A 737 51.31 11.35 8.77
CA ALA A 737 50.42 10.20 8.77
C ALA A 737 49.78 9.95 7.38
N ALA A 738 49.41 11.01 6.66
CA ALA A 738 48.85 10.91 5.31
C ALA A 738 49.89 10.40 4.29
N VAL A 739 51.14 10.83 4.38
CA VAL A 739 52.23 10.36 3.51
C VAL A 739 52.57 8.89 3.78
N ALA A 740 52.58 8.46 5.05
CA ALA A 740 52.79 7.07 5.40
C ALA A 740 51.68 6.15 4.84
N ALA A 741 50.42 6.59 4.89
CA ALA A 741 49.29 5.88 4.31
C ALA A 741 49.35 5.81 2.77
N ALA A 742 49.84 6.86 2.11
CA ALA A 742 50.02 6.89 0.65
C ALA A 742 51.14 5.92 0.20
N ILE A 743 52.25 5.86 0.93
CA ILE A 743 53.37 4.96 0.63
C ILE A 743 52.96 3.49 0.85
N ALA A 744 52.16 3.19 1.88
CA ALA A 744 51.61 1.85 2.10
C ALA A 744 50.70 1.39 0.95
N ARG A 745 49.86 2.29 0.42
CA ARG A 745 48.98 2.01 -0.73
C ARG A 745 49.76 1.82 -2.04
N ALA A 746 50.83 2.58 -2.25
CA ALA A 746 51.70 2.42 -3.40
C ALA A 746 52.47 1.09 -3.38
N LYS A 747 52.94 0.65 -2.20
CA LYS A 747 53.58 -0.67 -2.02
C LYS A 747 52.61 -1.83 -2.24
N ALA A 748 51.38 -1.74 -1.75
CA ALA A 748 50.34 -2.75 -1.98
C ALA A 748 49.96 -2.87 -3.47
N LYS A 749 49.90 -1.75 -4.19
CA LYS A 749 49.59 -1.73 -5.64
C LYS A 749 50.74 -2.25 -6.51
N LYS A 750 51.99 -2.18 -6.02
CA LYS A 750 53.17 -2.73 -6.69
C LYS A 750 53.34 -4.23 -6.45
N ALA A 751 52.89 -4.75 -5.31
CA ALA A 751 52.83 -6.18 -5.02
C ALA A 751 51.74 -6.89 -5.86
N ALA A 752 50.55 -6.30 -5.98
CA ALA A 752 49.46 -6.88 -6.77
C ALA A 752 49.77 -6.96 -8.29
N LYS A 753 50.59 -6.04 -8.83
CA LYS A 753 51.04 -6.07 -10.23
C LYS A 753 52.19 -7.04 -10.50
N ALA A 754 52.85 -7.56 -9.46
CA ALA A 754 53.92 -8.56 -9.61
C ALA A 754 53.35 -10.00 -9.69
N ASP A 755 52.16 -10.25 -9.13
CA ASP A 755 51.50 -11.56 -9.18
C ASP A 755 50.76 -11.83 -10.51
N GLU A 756 50.29 -10.80 -11.23
CA GLU A 756 49.68 -10.95 -12.58
C GLU A 756 50.70 -11.24 -13.70
N ALA A 757 51.99 -10.99 -13.47
CA ALA A 757 53.05 -11.18 -14.47
C ALA A 757 53.73 -12.56 -14.41
N LYS A 758 53.26 -13.47 -13.54
CA LYS A 758 53.85 -14.81 -13.35
C LYS A 758 52.95 -15.98 -13.80
N ALA A 759 51.79 -15.69 -14.38
CA ALA A 759 50.80 -16.69 -14.81
C ALA A 759 50.68 -16.86 -16.34
N SER A 760 51.63 -16.34 -17.12
CA SER A 760 51.57 -16.39 -18.59
C SER A 760 52.95 -16.67 -19.21
N LEU A 761 53.49 -17.88 -19.02
CA LEU A 761 54.58 -18.48 -19.82
C LEU A 761 54.65 -20.00 -19.51
N GLU A 762 54.33 -20.83 -20.52
CA GLU A 762 54.50 -22.31 -20.72
C GLU A 762 53.21 -22.92 -21.33
N VAL A 763 53.00 -22.88 -22.65
CA VAL A 763 53.51 -23.73 -23.76
C VAL A 763 52.62 -24.95 -24.07
N THR A 764 51.77 -24.76 -25.10
CA THR A 764 51.42 -25.59 -26.28
C THR A 764 51.25 -27.13 -26.25
N ALA A 765 50.16 -27.53 -26.93
CA ALA A 765 50.01 -28.63 -27.91
C ALA A 765 49.54 -30.05 -27.47
N ALA A 766 48.79 -30.67 -28.39
CA ALA A 766 48.08 -31.97 -28.38
C ALA A 766 46.76 -31.98 -27.57
N GLY A 767 45.62 -32.52 -28.00
CA GLY A 767 45.21 -33.42 -29.09
C GLY A 767 43.67 -33.57 -29.01
N GLU A 768 43.05 -34.16 -30.03
CA GLU A 768 41.61 -34.29 -30.32
C GLU A 768 40.67 -34.73 -29.17
N PRO A 769 39.35 -34.49 -29.31
CA PRO A 769 38.34 -35.39 -28.78
C PRO A 769 37.58 -36.12 -29.90
N GLU A 770 37.41 -37.42 -29.68
CA GLU A 770 36.51 -38.34 -30.39
C GLU A 770 35.02 -37.95 -30.29
N GLN A 771 34.28 -38.45 -31.28
CA GLN A 771 32.85 -38.34 -31.59
C GLN A 771 31.92 -38.89 -30.46
N ILE A 772 30.64 -38.54 -30.36
CA ILE A 772 29.53 -39.13 -31.17
C ILE A 772 28.20 -38.34 -31.00
N GLN A 773 27.62 -37.98 -32.16
CA GLN A 773 26.20 -37.88 -32.61
C GLN A 773 25.22 -36.94 -31.84
N ASP A 774 24.44 -36.05 -32.49
CA ASP A 774 23.64 -36.28 -33.70
C ASP A 774 23.21 -34.97 -34.43
N SER A 775 22.82 -35.11 -35.71
CA SER A 775 22.22 -34.16 -36.67
C SER A 775 23.14 -33.25 -37.53
N ALA A 776 22.91 -33.35 -38.85
CA ALA A 776 23.80 -33.00 -39.96
C ALA A 776 24.02 -31.48 -40.22
N PRO A 777 25.22 -31.05 -40.65
CA PRO A 777 25.44 -29.69 -41.13
C PRO A 777 25.30 -29.59 -42.67
N LEU A 778 24.42 -28.67 -43.11
CA LEU A 778 24.26 -28.25 -44.50
C LEU A 778 25.56 -27.66 -45.07
N SER A 779 25.83 -27.93 -46.34
CA SER A 779 27.04 -27.52 -47.05
C SER A 779 27.17 -25.99 -47.16
N ALA A 780 28.40 -25.50 -47.25
CA ALA A 780 28.70 -24.07 -47.42
C ALA A 780 28.13 -23.48 -48.72
N GLU A 781 27.82 -24.32 -49.72
CA GLU A 781 27.14 -23.92 -50.95
C GLU A 781 25.65 -23.69 -50.76
N ASP A 782 25.00 -24.45 -49.88
CA ASP A 782 23.56 -24.29 -49.60
C ASP A 782 23.28 -23.01 -48.80
N LYS A 783 24.21 -22.61 -47.91
CA LYS A 783 24.15 -21.32 -47.21
C LYS A 783 24.32 -20.13 -48.16
N LYS A 784 25.15 -20.25 -49.20
CA LYS A 784 25.29 -19.23 -50.25
C LYS A 784 24.06 -19.16 -51.15
N LYS A 785 23.47 -20.30 -51.53
CA LYS A 785 22.23 -20.33 -52.33
C LYS A 785 21.03 -19.75 -51.56
N ALA A 786 20.92 -20.00 -50.27
CA ALA A 786 19.88 -19.41 -49.41
C ALA A 786 20.04 -17.89 -49.25
N ALA A 787 21.27 -17.39 -49.11
CA ALA A 787 21.54 -15.95 -49.03
C ALA A 787 21.24 -15.23 -50.35
N VAL A 788 21.54 -15.85 -51.49
CA VAL A 788 21.22 -15.30 -52.83
C VAL A 788 19.71 -15.33 -53.08
N ALA A 789 19.00 -16.38 -52.67
CA ALA A 789 17.54 -16.44 -52.76
C ALA A 789 16.85 -15.34 -51.92
N ALA A 790 17.35 -15.08 -50.71
CA ALA A 790 16.87 -13.99 -49.85
C ALA A 790 17.16 -12.60 -50.44
N ALA A 791 18.31 -12.41 -51.11
CA ALA A 791 18.64 -11.17 -51.80
C ALA A 791 17.74 -10.93 -53.03
N ILE A 792 17.43 -11.98 -53.80
CA ILE A 792 16.52 -11.90 -54.96
C ILE A 792 15.08 -11.62 -54.50
N ALA A 793 14.63 -12.21 -53.38
CA ALA A 793 13.32 -11.92 -52.81
C ALA A 793 13.19 -10.45 -52.36
N ARG A 794 14.25 -9.90 -51.73
CA ARG A 794 14.31 -8.47 -51.35
C ARG A 794 14.35 -7.54 -52.56
N ALA A 795 15.05 -7.92 -53.63
CA ALA A 795 15.09 -7.15 -54.87
C ALA A 795 13.72 -7.16 -55.60
N LYS A 796 13.00 -8.28 -55.59
CA LYS A 796 11.64 -8.37 -56.14
C LYS A 796 10.63 -7.55 -55.33
N ALA A 797 10.70 -7.59 -53.99
CA ALA A 797 9.86 -6.77 -53.13
C ALA A 797 10.11 -5.26 -53.33
N LYS A 798 11.37 -4.85 -53.50
CA LYS A 798 11.73 -3.45 -53.77
C LYS A 798 11.30 -2.97 -55.17
N LYS A 799 11.21 -3.89 -56.14
CA LYS A 799 10.71 -3.60 -57.49
C LYS A 799 9.17 -3.53 -57.55
N ALA A 800 8.47 -4.30 -56.71
CA ALA A 800 7.02 -4.21 -56.54
C ALA A 800 6.62 -2.89 -55.86
N ALA A 801 7.30 -2.50 -54.77
CA ALA A 801 7.05 -1.22 -54.09
C ALA A 801 7.28 0.01 -54.99
N LYS A 802 8.30 -0.03 -55.87
CA LYS A 802 8.54 1.03 -56.87
C LYS A 802 7.53 1.04 -58.03
N ALA A 803 6.84 -0.06 -58.29
CA ALA A 803 5.77 -0.12 -59.30
C ALA A 803 4.46 0.45 -58.75
N ASP A 804 4.22 0.33 -57.45
CA ASP A 804 3.07 0.95 -56.76
C ASP A 804 3.26 2.47 -56.56
N GLU A 805 4.49 2.93 -56.28
CA GLU A 805 4.82 4.38 -56.23
C GLU A 805 4.65 5.09 -57.59
N ALA A 806 4.95 4.41 -58.71
CA ALA A 806 4.81 4.97 -60.05
C ALA A 806 3.36 5.03 -60.56
N LYS A 807 2.42 4.35 -59.88
CA LYS A 807 0.97 4.40 -60.18
C LYS A 807 0.25 5.52 -59.43
N ALA A 808 0.83 6.03 -58.35
CA ALA A 808 0.26 7.10 -57.53
C ALA A 808 0.64 8.52 -58.00
N SER A 809 1.56 8.65 -58.96
CA SER A 809 2.12 9.94 -59.41
C SER A 809 1.58 10.45 -60.75
N LEU A 810 0.38 10.02 -61.19
CA LEU A 810 -0.25 10.47 -62.45
C LEU A 810 -1.60 11.16 -62.30
N GLU A 811 -2.03 11.51 -61.08
CA GLU A 811 -3.11 12.47 -60.89
C GLU A 811 -2.66 13.57 -59.91
N VAL A 812 -2.99 14.81 -60.28
CA VAL A 812 -2.80 16.09 -59.57
C VAL A 812 -1.57 16.93 -59.97
N THR A 813 -1.78 17.80 -60.96
CA THR A 813 -1.08 19.10 -61.12
C THR A 813 -2.10 20.22 -61.35
N ALA A 814 -2.12 21.23 -60.47
CA ALA A 814 -2.21 22.69 -60.75
C ALA A 814 -2.59 23.45 -59.44
N VAL A 815 -1.62 24.06 -58.72
CA VAL A 815 -1.30 25.52 -58.66
C VAL A 815 -2.48 26.38 -58.13
N GLY A 816 -2.38 27.26 -57.12
CA GLY A 816 -1.28 27.82 -56.31
C GLY A 816 -1.83 28.78 -55.22
N GLU A 817 -0.94 29.27 -54.35
CA GLU A 817 -1.11 30.27 -53.27
C GLU A 817 -1.57 31.68 -53.75
N PRO A 818 -2.13 32.60 -52.91
CA PRO A 818 -1.45 33.20 -51.73
C PRO A 818 -2.33 33.68 -50.54
N GLU A 819 -1.66 34.38 -49.61
CA GLU A 819 -1.97 34.92 -48.26
C GLU A 819 -3.22 35.82 -48.00
N GLN A 820 -3.61 35.83 -46.71
CA GLN A 820 -4.23 36.86 -45.83
C GLN A 820 -5.40 37.79 -46.29
N ILE A 821 -6.50 37.80 -45.51
CA ILE A 821 -7.19 38.96 -44.85
C ILE A 821 -8.69 38.65 -44.52
N GLN A 822 -9.06 38.88 -43.25
CA GLN A 822 -10.32 39.34 -42.59
C GLN A 822 -11.76 39.02 -43.10
N ASP A 823 -12.60 38.67 -42.11
CA ASP A 823 -14.05 38.91 -41.87
C ASP A 823 -15.12 38.90 -42.99
N SER A 824 -16.16 38.08 -42.75
CA SER A 824 -17.61 38.43 -42.70
C SER A 824 -18.63 37.58 -43.52
N ALA A 825 -19.75 37.29 -42.84
CA ALA A 825 -21.14 37.04 -43.30
C ALA A 825 -21.62 35.62 -43.75
N PRO A 826 -22.90 35.27 -43.46
CA PRO A 826 -23.42 33.90 -43.56
C PRO A 826 -24.07 33.56 -44.92
N LEU A 827 -23.93 32.28 -45.31
CA LEU A 827 -24.43 31.71 -46.58
C LEU A 827 -25.96 31.66 -46.71
N SER A 828 -26.41 31.84 -47.96
CA SER A 828 -27.81 31.98 -48.37
C SER A 828 -28.64 30.68 -48.27
N ALA A 829 -29.97 30.82 -48.26
CA ALA A 829 -30.91 29.70 -48.16
C ALA A 829 -30.91 28.76 -49.40
N GLU A 830 -30.42 29.23 -50.55
CA GLU A 830 -30.30 28.40 -51.76
C GLU A 830 -29.14 27.40 -51.67
N ASP A 831 -28.06 27.77 -51.01
CA ASP A 831 -26.90 26.90 -50.81
C ASP A 831 -27.22 25.74 -49.86
N LYS A 832 -28.08 25.99 -48.87
CA LYS A 832 -28.61 24.95 -47.97
C LYS A 832 -29.54 23.96 -48.69
N LYS A 833 -30.33 24.43 -49.67
CA LYS A 833 -31.18 23.54 -50.50
C LYS A 833 -30.34 22.67 -51.43
N LYS A 834 -29.30 23.22 -52.08
CA LYS A 834 -28.40 22.46 -52.95
C LYS A 834 -27.63 21.38 -52.17
N ALA A 835 -27.17 21.69 -50.95
CA ALA A 835 -26.52 20.72 -50.07
C ALA A 835 -27.47 19.59 -49.61
N ALA A 836 -28.74 19.91 -49.32
CA ALA A 836 -29.74 18.91 -48.94
C ALA A 836 -30.10 17.95 -50.09
N VAL A 837 -30.20 18.45 -51.32
CA VAL A 837 -30.44 17.63 -52.52
C VAL A 837 -29.24 16.74 -52.83
N ALA A 838 -28.01 17.24 -52.71
CA ALA A 838 -26.81 16.43 -52.86
C ALA A 838 -26.74 15.28 -51.84
N LYS A 839 -27.13 15.54 -50.58
CA LYS A 839 -27.17 14.54 -49.51
C LYS A 839 -28.27 13.48 -49.74
N ALA A 840 -29.41 13.86 -50.34
CA ALA A 840 -30.48 12.94 -50.71
C ALA A 840 -30.07 12.01 -51.87
N ILE A 841 -29.37 12.54 -52.88
CA ILE A 841 -28.84 11.75 -54.01
C ILE A 841 -27.77 10.76 -53.52
N ALA A 842 -26.90 11.18 -52.60
CA ALA A 842 -25.90 10.29 -52.00
C ALA A 842 -26.55 9.14 -51.22
N ARG A 843 -27.62 9.41 -50.45
CA ARG A 843 -28.40 8.38 -49.75
C ARG A 843 -29.12 7.42 -50.71
N ALA A 844 -29.64 7.90 -51.83
CA ALA A 844 -30.29 7.06 -52.83
C ALA A 844 -29.27 6.11 -53.52
N LYS A 845 -28.06 6.59 -53.82
CA LYS A 845 -26.97 5.76 -54.36
C LYS A 845 -26.47 4.70 -53.37
N ALA A 846 -26.37 5.04 -52.08
CA ALA A 846 -26.00 4.09 -51.03
C ALA A 846 -27.05 2.99 -50.82
N LYS A 847 -28.35 3.33 -50.96
CA LYS A 847 -29.44 2.35 -50.81
C LYS A 847 -29.53 1.38 -52.00
N LYS A 848 -29.20 1.86 -53.21
CA LYS A 848 -29.15 1.02 -54.42
C LYS A 848 -27.98 0.02 -54.38
N THR A 849 -26.83 0.44 -53.88
CA THR A 849 -25.65 -0.43 -53.70
C THR A 849 -25.84 -1.46 -52.60
N GLN A 850 -26.65 -1.19 -51.57
CA GLN A 850 -27.05 -2.18 -50.57
C GLN A 850 -28.07 -3.21 -51.08
N GLN A 851 -28.96 -2.85 -52.01
CA GLN A 851 -29.90 -3.79 -52.63
C GLN A 851 -29.24 -4.69 -53.68
N GLU A 852 -28.22 -4.20 -54.40
CA GLU A 852 -27.47 -5.01 -55.37
C GLU A 852 -26.49 -5.99 -54.69
N GLY A 853 -26.19 -5.80 -53.40
CA GLY A 853 -25.33 -6.71 -52.61
C GLY A 853 -26.06 -7.89 -51.95
N SER A 854 -27.40 -7.87 -51.86
CA SER A 854 -28.17 -8.93 -51.18
C SER A 854 -28.68 -10.05 -52.09
N ASP A 855 -28.52 -9.93 -53.42
CA ASP A 855 -28.92 -10.97 -54.40
C ASP A 855 -27.77 -11.90 -54.83
N LYS A 856 -26.61 -11.80 -54.16
CA LYS A 856 -25.49 -12.75 -54.31
C LYS A 856 -24.90 -13.10 -52.95
N SER A 857 -25.63 -13.87 -52.15
CA SER A 857 -25.13 -14.72 -51.06
C SER A 857 -26.15 -15.79 -50.74
#